data_AF-A0A7X8WJU1-F1
#
_entry.id   AF-A0A7X8WJU1-F1
#
_cell.length_a   1.000
_cell.length_b   1.000
_cell.length_c   1.000
_cell.angle_alpha   90.00
_cell.angle_beta   90.00
_cell.angle_gamma   90.00
#
_symmetry.space_group_name_H-M   'P 1'
#
loop_
_entity.id
_entity.type
_entity.pdbx_description
1 polymer ?
#
loop_
_entity_poly.entity_id
_entity_poly.type
_entity_poly.pdbx_seq_one_letter_code
_entity_poly.pdbx_strand_id
1 'polypeptide(L)'
;MTKMNSTQIKEFIKKTNQLIEKKELKGAFDSISSFTDELHSWKITDKLNELKNNYKYMLHYLIEGSDDPEQDKIYNQLVRDTYKLTIDASEAASINDSTDLFFENMRISSVRSPLSLDEYSEEINKKIDTRSLLSLFEEGEEKKNRTKNNEQEHERIISEMFYSVFSAPRANKDTIEAYNRFLNHEIIPVDDKSMFISALMLNIMQRFDVKKIFFLLECCAHSNMNISMRAIISLVPILQQYHKRWHLYPELISRLELLSDENYFSRRLLISIIQFIQSRETEEITKKLTEEILPEMMKLSPIIGKKIKLDEWIGETGMDDKNPEWQEILDDAGITDKLEEFSNLQLEGADVFHSTFANLKSYPFFNEMSNWFLPFSLEQSQLQEFLSDNEENKGLLSTIADSSFICNSDKHSFFFSIMMMPEEYRNMMSSQLGAEGEQLKSLRDEELIINPFQEEEALCKQYVQDLYRFFKVYPRRNEFIDVFSFPLNFHEIDAISSIVSFPKNLEKIALYYFEKNHLTEALRAYEMLSKVDTANSEIWEKIGYCKQQLANIEGALEAYLRAELIESNNTWVLRRIAQCYRLLKQPKDALLYYKKLERLHPEDLNVQLNIGHCFLELKEYEEALKNYFKVEWIDDTNTRVWRSIAWCSFLSHKFDVSQRYYQKILQNNPTSHDFLNAGHVELAQGNMKDAMRYYSASIKEIKNIKSFKALLRGDFKELELLGVDLKIIPALLDKIEYDLE
;
A
#
# COMPACT_ATOMS: atom_id res chain seq x y z
N MET A 1 -19.86 23.87 -32.47
CA MET A 1 -19.44 23.70 -31.07
C MET A 1 -18.14 22.93 -31.09
N THR A 2 -17.05 23.54 -30.65
CA THR A 2 -15.77 22.83 -30.47
C THR A 2 -15.99 21.87 -29.30
N LYS A 3 -15.96 20.56 -29.57
CA LYS A 3 -16.16 19.53 -28.56
C LYS A 3 -14.99 19.61 -27.56
N MET A 4 -15.28 19.97 -26.31
CA MET A 4 -14.26 19.93 -25.26
C MET A 4 -13.88 18.47 -24.98
N ASN A 5 -12.58 18.17 -24.98
CA ASN A 5 -12.09 16.84 -24.66
C ASN A 5 -12.03 16.62 -23.14
N SER A 6 -12.19 15.38 -22.68
CA SER A 6 -12.19 15.00 -21.26
C SER A 6 -10.94 15.48 -20.50
N THR A 7 -9.77 15.48 -21.16
CA THR A 7 -8.52 16.02 -20.61
C THR A 7 -8.63 17.50 -20.27
N GLN A 8 -9.25 18.32 -21.13
CA GLN A 8 -9.41 19.76 -20.90
C GLN A 8 -10.32 20.02 -19.69
N ILE A 9 -11.38 19.21 -19.52
CA ILE A 9 -12.29 19.31 -18.38
C ILE A 9 -11.56 18.94 -17.08
N LYS A 10 -10.78 17.85 -17.07
CA LYS A 10 -9.96 17.45 -15.90
C LYS A 10 -8.93 18.52 -15.53
N GLU A 11 -8.25 19.09 -16.52
CA GLU A 11 -7.30 20.20 -16.32
C GLU A 11 -7.97 21.46 -15.78
N PHE A 12 -9.15 21.81 -16.29
CA PHE A 12 -9.97 22.92 -15.81
C PHE A 12 -10.33 22.76 -14.33
N ILE A 13 -10.84 21.59 -13.92
CA ILE A 13 -11.18 21.31 -12.52
C ILE A 13 -9.93 21.42 -11.64
N LYS A 14 -8.83 20.79 -12.05
CA LYS A 14 -7.56 20.80 -11.30
C LYS A 14 -7.03 22.22 -11.12
N LYS A 15 -6.94 23.00 -12.19
CA LYS A 15 -6.46 24.38 -12.17
C LYS A 15 -7.33 25.27 -11.28
N THR A 16 -8.66 25.17 -11.43
CA THR A 16 -9.60 26.00 -10.66
C THR A 16 -9.55 25.64 -9.18
N ASN A 17 -9.52 24.35 -8.83
CA ASN A 17 -9.37 23.91 -7.44
C ASN A 17 -8.05 24.41 -6.82
N GLN A 18 -6.92 24.34 -7.55
CA GLN A 18 -5.64 24.86 -7.06
C GLN A 18 -5.67 26.36 -6.76
N LEU A 19 -6.38 27.15 -7.58
CA LEU A 19 -6.55 28.59 -7.35
C LEU A 19 -7.39 28.85 -6.10
N ILE A 20 -8.48 28.09 -5.91
CA ILE A 20 -9.30 28.17 -4.70
C ILE A 20 -8.48 27.82 -3.45
N GLU A 21 -7.70 26.75 -3.51
CA GLU A 21 -6.85 26.28 -2.40
C GLU A 21 -5.74 27.29 -2.03
N LYS A 22 -5.24 28.05 -3.00
CA LYS A 22 -4.29 29.17 -2.78
C LYS A 22 -4.97 30.46 -2.30
N LYS A 23 -6.29 30.44 -2.07
CA LYS A 23 -7.11 31.61 -1.73
C LYS A 23 -7.14 32.69 -2.83
N GLU A 24 -6.96 32.30 -4.10
CA GLU A 24 -6.98 33.18 -5.27
C GLU A 24 -8.35 33.17 -5.99
N LEU A 25 -9.43 33.56 -5.29
CA LEU A 25 -10.81 33.46 -5.81
C LEU A 25 -11.03 34.19 -7.15
N LYS A 26 -10.45 35.37 -7.34
CA LYS A 26 -10.54 36.07 -8.63
C LYS A 26 -9.99 35.22 -9.77
N GLY A 27 -8.83 34.60 -9.57
CA GLY A 27 -8.22 33.69 -10.55
C GLY A 27 -9.12 32.49 -10.84
N ALA A 28 -9.75 31.92 -9.81
CA ALA A 28 -10.73 30.85 -9.97
C ALA A 28 -11.95 31.31 -10.81
N PHE A 29 -12.49 32.51 -10.55
CA PHE A 29 -13.58 33.07 -11.34
C PHE A 29 -13.19 33.32 -12.80
N ASP A 30 -11.97 33.79 -13.07
CA ASP A 30 -11.48 34.02 -14.43
C ASP A 30 -11.28 32.68 -15.17
N SER A 31 -10.83 31.63 -14.46
CA SER A 31 -10.75 30.26 -14.96
C SER A 31 -12.13 29.72 -15.36
N ILE A 32 -13.13 29.85 -14.48
CA ILE A 32 -14.53 29.45 -14.77
C ILE A 32 -15.08 30.25 -15.94
N SER A 33 -14.86 31.58 -15.97
CA SER A 33 -15.33 32.45 -17.05
C SER A 33 -14.83 31.96 -18.41
N SER A 34 -13.52 31.76 -18.52
CA SER A 34 -12.87 31.32 -19.77
C SER A 34 -13.40 29.97 -20.24
N PHE A 35 -13.68 29.06 -19.31
CA PHE A 35 -14.26 27.75 -19.61
C PHE A 35 -15.72 27.85 -20.05
N THR A 36 -16.51 28.75 -19.43
CA THR A 36 -17.94 28.90 -19.72
C THR A 36 -18.25 29.67 -20.99
N ASP A 37 -17.34 30.53 -21.46
CA ASP A 37 -17.50 31.26 -22.72
C ASP A 37 -17.68 30.30 -23.91
N GLU A 38 -17.08 29.10 -23.83
CA GLU A 38 -17.20 28.03 -24.82
C GLU A 38 -18.51 27.22 -24.69
N LEU A 39 -19.13 27.19 -23.50
CA LEU A 39 -20.33 26.39 -23.20
C LEU A 39 -21.66 27.11 -23.49
N HIS A 40 -21.64 28.44 -23.58
CA HIS A 40 -22.83 29.29 -23.76
C HIS A 40 -23.98 29.03 -22.74
N SER A 41 -23.64 28.58 -21.53
CA SER A 41 -24.62 28.30 -20.47
C SER A 41 -24.96 29.56 -19.66
N TRP A 42 -26.08 30.20 -19.99
CA TRP A 42 -26.54 31.42 -19.31
C TRP A 42 -26.64 31.28 -17.79
N LYS A 43 -27.09 30.11 -17.31
CA LYS A 43 -27.28 29.82 -15.88
C LYS A 43 -25.97 29.85 -15.10
N ILE A 44 -24.90 29.29 -15.69
CA ILE A 44 -23.58 29.26 -15.05
C ILE A 44 -22.96 30.66 -15.10
N THR A 45 -23.08 31.36 -16.24
CA THR A 45 -22.58 32.73 -16.39
C THR A 45 -23.24 33.71 -15.42
N ASP A 46 -24.56 33.61 -15.23
CA ASP A 46 -25.31 34.44 -14.29
C ASP A 46 -24.84 34.20 -12.85
N LYS A 47 -24.73 32.92 -12.44
CA LYS A 47 -24.22 32.58 -11.11
C LYS A 47 -22.77 33.01 -10.91
N LEU A 48 -21.92 32.92 -11.93
CA LEU A 48 -20.54 33.42 -11.88
C LEU A 48 -20.51 34.94 -11.66
N ASN A 49 -21.36 35.69 -12.35
CA ASN A 49 -21.45 37.14 -12.19
C ASN A 49 -21.93 37.54 -10.80
N GLU A 50 -22.91 36.81 -10.25
CA GLU A 50 -23.34 36.95 -8.86
C GLU A 50 -22.16 36.78 -7.88
N LEU A 51 -21.40 35.68 -8.01
CA LEU A 51 -20.23 35.42 -7.15
C LEU A 51 -19.14 36.48 -7.31
N LYS A 52 -18.84 36.91 -8.54
CA LYS A 52 -17.88 37.99 -8.82
C LYS A 52 -18.30 39.30 -8.16
N ASN A 53 -19.59 39.64 -8.22
CA ASN A 53 -20.12 40.87 -7.61
C ASN A 53 -20.08 40.79 -6.08
N ASN A 54 -20.53 39.68 -5.48
CA ASN A 54 -20.49 39.48 -4.04
C ASN A 54 -19.05 39.56 -3.50
N TYR A 55 -18.09 38.95 -4.19
CA TYR A 55 -16.68 39.03 -3.81
C TYR A 55 -16.12 40.46 -3.94
N LYS A 56 -16.49 41.21 -5.00
CA LYS A 56 -16.10 42.62 -5.14
C LYS A 56 -16.64 43.48 -4.00
N TYR A 57 -17.91 43.31 -3.61
CA TYR A 57 -18.48 44.04 -2.49
C TYR A 57 -17.79 43.69 -1.17
N MET A 58 -17.52 42.42 -0.91
CA MET A 58 -16.78 41.98 0.28
C MET A 58 -15.38 42.62 0.34
N LEU A 59 -14.65 42.66 -0.78
CA LEU A 59 -13.34 43.34 -0.86
C LEU A 59 -13.44 44.85 -0.64
N HIS A 60 -14.49 45.49 -1.15
CA HIS A 60 -14.72 46.92 -0.96
C HIS A 60 -14.90 47.25 0.52
N TYR A 61 -15.80 46.55 1.23
CA TYR A 61 -16.03 46.76 2.66
C TYR A 61 -14.79 46.46 3.51
N LEU A 62 -14.02 45.43 3.14
CA LEU A 62 -12.75 45.10 3.81
C LEU A 62 -11.73 46.25 3.69
N ILE A 63 -11.61 46.87 2.52
CA ILE A 63 -10.67 47.97 2.28
C ILE A 63 -11.14 49.27 2.96
N GLU A 64 -12.44 49.50 3.03
CA GLU A 64 -13.02 50.66 3.72
C GLU A 64 -12.92 50.58 5.25
N GLY A 65 -12.40 49.48 5.80
CA GLY A 65 -12.16 49.32 7.24
C GLY A 65 -13.43 49.01 8.04
N SER A 66 -14.46 48.47 7.39
CA SER A 66 -15.65 47.98 8.09
C SER A 66 -15.33 46.63 8.76
N ASP A 67 -15.39 46.58 10.09
CA ASP A 67 -15.22 45.35 10.87
C ASP A 67 -16.52 44.54 10.81
N ASP A 68 -16.65 43.66 9.81
CA ASP A 68 -17.79 42.76 9.66
C ASP A 68 -17.47 41.40 10.33
N PRO A 69 -18.10 41.06 11.47
CA PRO A 69 -17.85 39.80 12.16
C PRO A 69 -18.28 38.56 11.37
N GLU A 70 -19.10 38.72 10.31
CA GLU A 70 -19.57 37.63 9.46
C GLU A 70 -18.73 37.46 8.18
N GLN A 71 -17.67 38.26 8.01
CA GLN A 71 -16.84 38.27 6.80
C GLN A 71 -16.29 36.88 6.45
N ASP A 72 -15.78 36.14 7.43
CA ASP A 72 -15.24 34.79 7.21
C ASP A 72 -16.32 33.80 6.75
N LYS A 73 -17.55 33.94 7.25
CA LYS A 73 -18.67 33.09 6.82
C LYS A 73 -19.06 33.41 5.38
N ILE A 74 -19.10 34.69 5.01
CA ILE A 74 -19.37 35.13 3.63
C ILE A 74 -18.28 34.61 2.69
N TYR A 75 -17.02 34.75 3.07
CA TYR A 75 -15.89 34.25 2.28
C TYR A 75 -15.96 32.74 2.08
N ASN A 76 -16.18 31.97 3.16
CA ASN A 76 -16.30 30.51 3.09
C ASN A 76 -17.50 30.11 2.21
N GLN A 77 -18.62 30.83 2.26
CA GLN A 77 -19.75 30.58 1.38
C GLN A 77 -19.40 30.85 -0.09
N LEU A 78 -18.68 31.93 -0.40
CA LEU A 78 -18.17 32.18 -1.75
C LEU A 78 -17.26 31.05 -2.23
N VAL A 79 -16.36 30.56 -1.39
CA VAL A 79 -15.47 29.42 -1.71
C VAL A 79 -16.30 28.16 -2.01
N ARG A 80 -17.26 27.81 -1.14
CA ARG A 80 -18.17 26.66 -1.35
C ARG A 80 -18.92 26.77 -2.67
N ASP A 81 -19.50 27.93 -2.97
CA ASP A 81 -20.24 28.17 -4.20
C ASP A 81 -19.35 28.15 -5.44
N THR A 82 -18.10 28.58 -5.33
CA THR A 82 -17.11 28.52 -6.42
C THR A 82 -16.75 27.08 -6.74
N TYR A 83 -16.52 26.23 -5.74
CA TYR A 83 -16.33 24.79 -5.95
C TYR A 83 -17.55 24.16 -6.63
N LYS A 84 -18.76 24.48 -6.15
CA LYS A 84 -20.01 23.98 -6.72
C LYS A 84 -20.16 24.39 -8.18
N LEU A 85 -19.92 25.66 -8.49
CA LEU A 85 -20.03 26.19 -9.85
C LEU A 85 -19.00 25.58 -10.81
N THR A 86 -17.80 25.29 -10.32
CA THR A 86 -16.76 24.57 -11.09
C THR A 86 -17.24 23.20 -11.52
N ILE A 87 -17.84 22.43 -10.59
CA ILE A 87 -18.42 21.12 -10.89
C ILE A 87 -19.61 21.25 -11.84
N ASP A 88 -20.53 22.20 -11.60
CA ASP A 88 -21.69 22.43 -12.47
C ASP A 88 -21.28 22.75 -13.92
N ALA A 89 -20.21 23.54 -14.09
CA ALA A 89 -19.66 23.84 -15.40
C ALA A 89 -19.06 22.59 -16.08
N SER A 90 -18.29 21.80 -15.32
CA SER A 90 -17.72 20.56 -15.85
C SER A 90 -18.78 19.52 -16.24
N GLU A 91 -19.86 19.42 -15.46
CA GLU A 91 -20.97 18.51 -15.77
C GLU A 91 -21.76 18.97 -16.98
N ALA A 92 -22.03 20.28 -17.12
CA ALA A 92 -22.69 20.84 -18.29
C ALA A 92 -21.89 20.58 -19.58
N ALA A 93 -20.56 20.59 -19.51
CA ALA A 93 -19.68 20.24 -20.62
C ALA A 93 -19.72 18.74 -20.97
N SER A 94 -19.86 17.87 -19.97
CA SER A 94 -19.75 16.42 -20.15
C SER A 94 -21.06 15.71 -20.45
N ILE A 95 -22.20 16.24 -20.01
CA ILE A 95 -23.46 15.48 -19.96
C ILE A 95 -23.95 14.98 -21.33
N ASN A 96 -23.70 15.72 -22.41
CA ASN A 96 -24.18 15.34 -23.75
C ASN A 96 -23.23 14.41 -24.50
N ASP A 97 -21.93 14.51 -24.22
CA ASP A 97 -20.87 14.00 -25.09
C ASP A 97 -19.96 12.96 -24.43
N SER A 98 -19.88 12.94 -23.09
CA SER A 98 -18.99 12.03 -22.37
C SER A 98 -19.52 10.61 -22.44
N THR A 99 -18.61 9.68 -22.72
CA THR A 99 -18.85 8.23 -22.65
C THR A 99 -18.66 7.69 -21.24
N ASP A 100 -18.29 8.50 -20.25
CA ASP A 100 -18.13 7.98 -18.88
C ASP A 100 -19.46 7.47 -18.34
N LEU A 101 -19.41 6.36 -17.62
CA LEU A 101 -20.58 5.62 -17.13
C LEU A 101 -21.51 6.50 -16.29
N PHE A 102 -20.96 7.46 -15.54
CA PHE A 102 -21.75 8.41 -14.77
C PHE A 102 -22.66 9.28 -15.67
N PHE A 103 -22.12 9.84 -16.75
CA PHE A 103 -22.88 10.70 -17.67
C PHE A 103 -23.80 9.90 -18.58
N GLU A 104 -23.41 8.68 -18.95
CA GLU A 104 -24.30 7.72 -19.64
C GLU A 104 -25.56 7.46 -18.82
N ASN A 105 -25.39 7.12 -17.53
CA ASN A 105 -26.52 6.86 -16.64
C ASN A 105 -27.34 8.13 -16.37
N MET A 106 -26.73 9.30 -16.20
CA MET A 106 -27.47 10.57 -16.10
C MET A 106 -28.37 10.82 -17.32
N ARG A 107 -27.87 10.56 -18.53
CA ARG A 107 -28.68 10.69 -19.76
C ARG A 107 -29.81 9.68 -19.81
N ILE A 108 -29.54 8.41 -19.49
CA ILE A 108 -30.58 7.36 -19.45
C ILE A 108 -31.68 7.74 -18.45
N SER A 109 -31.29 8.18 -17.25
CA SER A 109 -32.21 8.59 -16.19
C SER A 109 -33.07 9.79 -16.59
N SER A 110 -32.54 10.72 -17.41
CA SER A 110 -33.31 11.86 -17.93
C SER A 110 -34.43 11.48 -18.91
N VAL A 111 -34.31 10.32 -19.58
CA VAL A 111 -35.29 9.83 -20.56
C VAL A 111 -36.28 8.84 -19.92
N ARG A 112 -35.79 7.92 -19.08
CA ARG A 112 -36.58 6.79 -18.58
C ARG A 112 -37.15 6.99 -17.18
N SER A 113 -36.79 8.06 -16.46
CA SER A 113 -37.17 8.32 -15.06
C SER A 113 -37.05 7.07 -14.17
N PRO A 114 -35.89 6.84 -13.54
CA PRO A 114 -35.72 5.66 -12.69
C PRO A 114 -36.74 5.67 -11.54
N LEU A 115 -37.03 4.50 -10.99
CA LEU A 115 -37.83 4.38 -9.79
C LEU A 115 -37.21 5.23 -8.66
N SER A 116 -38.08 5.79 -7.83
CA SER A 116 -37.69 6.37 -6.55
C SER A 116 -37.18 5.27 -5.61
N LEU A 117 -36.43 5.66 -4.58
CA LEU A 117 -35.90 4.69 -3.63
C LEU A 117 -37.00 4.01 -2.80
N ASP A 118 -38.13 4.70 -2.58
CA ASP A 118 -39.30 4.09 -1.95
C ASP A 118 -39.94 3.04 -2.88
N GLU A 119 -40.05 3.31 -4.19
CA GLU A 119 -40.52 2.32 -5.17
C GLU A 119 -39.57 1.12 -5.30
N TYR A 120 -38.25 1.35 -5.26
CA TYR A 120 -37.28 0.24 -5.19
C TYR A 120 -37.48 -0.59 -3.92
N SER A 121 -37.74 0.05 -2.77
CA SER A 121 -38.04 -0.66 -1.51
C SER A 121 -39.27 -1.56 -1.65
N GLU A 122 -40.31 -1.08 -2.31
CA GLU A 122 -41.52 -1.86 -2.58
C GLU A 122 -41.26 -3.06 -3.51
N GLU A 123 -40.50 -2.85 -4.59
CA GLU A 123 -40.15 -3.95 -5.50
C GLU A 123 -39.25 -5.00 -4.84
N ILE A 124 -38.28 -4.58 -4.04
CA ILE A 124 -37.42 -5.48 -3.24
C ILE A 124 -38.28 -6.30 -2.26
N ASN A 125 -39.17 -5.65 -1.49
CA ASN A 125 -40.08 -6.35 -0.59
C ASN A 125 -40.92 -7.40 -1.32
N LYS A 126 -41.45 -7.09 -2.50
CA LYS A 126 -42.21 -8.07 -3.30
C LYS A 126 -41.38 -9.31 -3.64
N LYS A 127 -40.08 -9.16 -3.93
CA LYS A 127 -39.19 -10.30 -4.22
C LYS A 127 -38.87 -11.10 -2.97
N ILE A 128 -38.72 -10.45 -1.83
CA ILE A 128 -38.49 -11.12 -0.54
C ILE A 128 -39.73 -11.91 -0.13
N ASP A 129 -40.91 -11.31 -0.21
CA ASP A 129 -42.19 -12.00 0.06
C ASP A 129 -42.38 -13.21 -0.87
N THR A 130 -42.07 -13.01 -2.16
CA THR A 130 -42.12 -14.10 -3.16
C THR A 130 -41.13 -15.20 -2.80
N ARG A 131 -39.91 -14.86 -2.39
CA ARG A 131 -38.91 -15.83 -1.93
C ARG A 131 -39.42 -16.63 -0.72
N SER A 132 -39.99 -15.95 0.28
CA SER A 132 -40.58 -16.61 1.45
C SER A 132 -41.70 -17.57 1.06
N LEU A 133 -42.57 -17.18 0.13
CA LEU A 133 -43.62 -18.06 -0.42
C LEU A 133 -43.03 -19.26 -1.16
N LEU A 134 -42.02 -19.06 -2.01
CA LEU A 134 -41.36 -20.12 -2.76
C LEU A 134 -40.65 -21.13 -1.85
N SER A 135 -40.17 -20.69 -0.68
CA SER A 135 -39.54 -21.60 0.28
C SER A 135 -40.50 -22.71 0.76
N LEU A 136 -41.81 -22.44 0.77
CA LEU A 136 -42.89 -23.37 1.17
C LEU A 136 -43.33 -24.33 0.05
N PHE A 137 -42.86 -24.16 -1.20
CA PHE A 137 -43.19 -25.07 -2.28
C PHE A 137 -42.48 -26.42 -2.11
N GLU A 138 -43.12 -27.48 -2.62
CA GLU A 138 -42.50 -28.81 -2.71
C GLU A 138 -41.23 -28.77 -3.57
N GLU A 139 -40.21 -29.53 -3.17
CA GLU A 139 -38.97 -29.64 -3.92
C GLU A 139 -39.23 -30.21 -5.32
N GLY A 140 -38.74 -29.52 -6.34
CA GLY A 140 -38.95 -29.89 -7.73
C GLY A 140 -38.45 -28.83 -8.71
N GLU A 141 -38.46 -29.20 -10.00
CA GLU A 141 -37.94 -28.36 -11.08
C GLU A 141 -38.72 -27.03 -11.23
N GLU A 142 -40.02 -27.03 -10.92
CA GLU A 142 -40.84 -25.82 -10.90
C GLU A 142 -40.42 -24.84 -9.80
N LYS A 143 -40.18 -25.33 -8.58
CA LYS A 143 -39.66 -24.51 -7.47
C LYS A 143 -38.29 -23.95 -7.85
N LYS A 144 -37.37 -24.79 -8.35
CA LYS A 144 -36.02 -24.39 -8.79
C LYS A 144 -36.08 -23.25 -9.82
N ASN A 145 -36.91 -23.40 -10.86
CA ASN A 145 -37.04 -22.40 -11.92
C ASN A 145 -37.66 -21.09 -11.40
N ARG A 146 -38.69 -21.15 -10.55
CA ARG A 146 -39.33 -19.97 -9.99
C ARG A 146 -38.40 -19.22 -9.03
N THR A 147 -37.66 -19.93 -8.19
CA THR A 147 -36.67 -19.33 -7.28
C THR A 147 -35.56 -18.66 -8.06
N LYS A 148 -35.00 -19.32 -9.08
CA LYS A 148 -34.00 -18.73 -9.97
C LYS A 148 -34.51 -17.45 -10.63
N ASN A 149 -35.73 -17.47 -11.19
CA ASN A 149 -36.33 -16.29 -11.83
C ASN A 149 -36.57 -15.14 -10.83
N ASN A 150 -37.00 -15.45 -9.61
CA ASN A 150 -37.20 -14.45 -8.56
C ASN A 150 -35.87 -13.78 -8.18
N GLU A 151 -34.80 -14.56 -8.06
CA GLU A 151 -33.47 -14.03 -7.74
C GLU A 151 -32.87 -13.21 -8.87
N GLN A 152 -33.00 -13.65 -10.13
CA GLN A 152 -32.55 -12.85 -11.27
C GLN A 152 -33.24 -11.49 -11.32
N GLU A 153 -34.53 -11.46 -11.02
CA GLU A 153 -35.29 -10.21 -11.00
C GLU A 153 -34.90 -9.34 -9.81
N HIS A 154 -34.65 -9.94 -8.64
CA HIS A 154 -34.13 -9.22 -7.49
C HIS A 154 -32.76 -8.59 -7.79
N GLU A 155 -31.81 -9.37 -8.31
CA GLU A 155 -30.48 -8.91 -8.72
C GLU A 155 -30.56 -7.77 -9.75
N ARG A 156 -31.49 -7.84 -10.71
CA ARG A 156 -31.75 -6.77 -11.68
C ARG A 156 -32.22 -5.49 -10.99
N ILE A 157 -33.17 -5.59 -10.05
CA ILE A 157 -33.69 -4.45 -9.29
C ILE A 157 -32.55 -3.78 -8.48
N ILE A 158 -31.69 -4.56 -7.83
CA ILE A 158 -30.56 -4.04 -7.06
C ILE A 158 -29.53 -3.35 -7.97
N SER A 159 -29.23 -3.93 -9.14
CA SER A 159 -28.36 -3.30 -10.14
C SER A 159 -28.93 -1.96 -10.63
N GLU A 160 -30.22 -1.91 -10.95
CA GLU A 160 -30.89 -0.67 -11.38
C GLU A 160 -30.88 0.41 -10.28
N MET A 161 -31.17 0.01 -9.04
CA MET A 161 -31.05 0.90 -7.87
C MET A 161 -29.63 1.43 -7.72
N PHE A 162 -28.61 0.57 -7.86
CA PHE A 162 -27.20 0.97 -7.77
C PHE A 162 -26.88 2.08 -8.78
N TYR A 163 -27.27 1.93 -10.04
CA TYR A 163 -27.04 2.96 -11.07
C TYR A 163 -27.86 4.24 -10.86
N SER A 164 -29.08 4.11 -10.37
CA SER A 164 -29.94 5.25 -10.02
C SER A 164 -29.28 6.09 -8.92
N VAL A 165 -28.76 5.44 -7.86
CA VAL A 165 -28.07 6.10 -6.75
C VAL A 165 -26.71 6.66 -7.19
N PHE A 166 -25.94 5.89 -7.98
CA PHE A 166 -24.64 6.31 -8.51
C PHE A 166 -24.75 7.58 -9.35
N SER A 167 -25.79 7.71 -10.18
CA SER A 167 -26.01 8.89 -11.04
C SER A 167 -26.96 9.93 -10.45
N ALA A 168 -27.39 9.76 -9.19
CA ALA A 168 -28.39 10.60 -8.54
C ALA A 168 -27.98 12.08 -8.50
N PRO A 169 -28.94 13.01 -8.64
CA PRO A 169 -28.71 14.45 -8.50
C PRO A 169 -28.23 14.82 -7.09
N ARG A 170 -27.88 16.09 -6.87
CA ARG A 170 -27.59 16.58 -5.52
C ARG A 170 -28.81 16.41 -4.61
N ALA A 171 -28.57 15.99 -3.38
CA ALA A 171 -29.63 15.65 -2.45
C ALA A 171 -30.40 16.90 -2.00
N ASN A 172 -31.72 16.77 -1.98
CA ASN A 172 -32.60 17.68 -1.25
C ASN A 172 -33.06 17.00 0.06
N LYS A 173 -33.95 17.65 0.81
CA LYS A 173 -34.45 17.09 2.08
C LYS A 173 -35.18 15.76 1.86
N ASP A 174 -36.08 15.73 0.87
CA ASP A 174 -36.88 14.55 0.53
C ASP A 174 -36.01 13.36 0.12
N THR A 175 -34.91 13.62 -0.60
CA THR A 175 -33.92 12.59 -0.99
C THR A 175 -33.31 11.93 0.25
N ILE A 176 -32.89 12.74 1.23
CA ILE A 176 -32.30 12.23 2.48
C ILE A 176 -33.35 11.52 3.34
N GLU A 177 -34.59 11.98 3.35
CA GLU A 177 -35.69 11.27 4.03
C GLU A 177 -35.93 9.88 3.39
N ALA A 178 -35.93 9.78 2.06
CA ALA A 178 -36.02 8.49 1.36
C ALA A 178 -34.81 7.58 1.67
N TYR A 179 -33.59 8.12 1.72
CA TYR A 179 -32.40 7.35 2.07
C TYR A 179 -32.48 6.78 3.50
N ASN A 180 -32.98 7.59 4.45
CA ASN A 180 -33.22 7.13 5.82
C ASN A 180 -34.31 6.06 5.89
N ARG A 181 -35.39 6.18 5.13
CA ARG A 181 -36.43 5.14 5.06
C ARG A 181 -35.88 3.83 4.54
N PHE A 182 -35.12 3.86 3.44
CA PHE A 182 -34.50 2.68 2.85
C PHE A 182 -33.52 1.99 3.81
N LEU A 183 -32.61 2.75 4.43
CA LEU A 183 -31.59 2.19 5.32
C LEU A 183 -32.21 1.54 6.57
N ASN A 184 -33.24 2.17 7.15
CA ASN A 184 -33.92 1.70 8.35
C ASN A 184 -35.05 0.71 8.07
N HIS A 185 -35.32 0.37 6.80
CA HIS A 185 -36.37 -0.58 6.45
C HIS A 185 -36.02 -1.98 6.96
N GLU A 186 -36.87 -2.58 7.81
CA GLU A 186 -36.55 -3.84 8.50
C GLU A 186 -36.44 -5.05 7.56
N ILE A 187 -37.27 -5.09 6.52
CA ILE A 187 -37.34 -6.23 5.59
C ILE A 187 -36.16 -6.22 4.58
N ILE A 188 -35.61 -5.05 4.23
CA ILE A 188 -34.59 -4.96 3.19
C ILE A 188 -33.28 -5.59 3.69
N PRO A 189 -32.70 -6.56 2.93
CA PRO A 189 -31.46 -7.22 3.26
C PRO A 189 -30.30 -6.25 3.49
N VAL A 190 -29.39 -6.68 4.37
CA VAL A 190 -28.18 -5.93 4.68
C VAL A 190 -27.25 -5.80 3.46
N ASP A 191 -27.24 -6.81 2.59
CA ASP A 191 -26.44 -6.81 1.36
C ASP A 191 -26.93 -5.74 0.38
N ASP A 192 -28.24 -5.60 0.21
CA ASP A 192 -28.86 -4.58 -0.65
C ASP A 192 -28.58 -3.17 -0.11
N LYS A 193 -28.62 -2.99 1.22
CA LYS A 193 -28.19 -1.75 1.88
C LYS A 193 -26.72 -1.45 1.67
N SER A 194 -25.87 -2.49 1.65
CA SER A 194 -24.44 -2.36 1.38
C SER A 194 -24.16 -1.96 -0.08
N MET A 195 -24.96 -2.45 -1.01
CA MET A 195 -24.94 -2.02 -2.42
C MET A 195 -25.32 -0.54 -2.55
N PHE A 196 -26.38 -0.11 -1.86
CA PHE A 196 -26.76 1.30 -1.81
C PHE A 196 -25.65 2.21 -1.26
N ILE A 197 -24.99 1.85 -0.16
CA ILE A 197 -23.88 2.62 0.41
C ILE A 197 -22.70 2.72 -0.57
N SER A 198 -22.43 1.65 -1.31
CA SER A 198 -21.34 1.63 -2.30
C SER A 198 -21.62 2.55 -3.48
N ALA A 199 -22.85 2.53 -3.99
CA ALA A 199 -23.30 3.46 -5.02
C ALA A 199 -23.25 4.91 -4.54
N LEU A 200 -23.65 5.15 -3.28
CA LEU A 200 -23.60 6.47 -2.65
C LEU A 200 -22.15 6.99 -2.54
N MET A 201 -21.21 6.13 -2.16
CA MET A 201 -19.79 6.45 -2.12
C MET A 201 -19.28 6.86 -3.50
N LEU A 202 -19.52 6.06 -4.54
CA LEU A 202 -19.12 6.40 -5.91
C LEU A 202 -19.75 7.72 -6.38
N ASN A 203 -21.01 7.99 -6.01
CA ASN A 203 -21.66 9.27 -6.31
C ASN A 203 -20.96 10.45 -5.64
N ILE A 204 -20.61 10.35 -4.35
CA ILE A 204 -19.91 11.40 -3.61
C ILE A 204 -18.49 11.63 -4.18
N MET A 205 -17.80 10.55 -4.54
CA MET A 205 -16.47 10.61 -5.16
C MET A 205 -16.51 11.34 -6.51
N GLN A 206 -17.58 11.16 -7.28
CA GLN A 206 -17.81 11.89 -8.54
C GLN A 206 -18.27 13.34 -8.31
N ARG A 207 -19.17 13.55 -7.34
CA ARG A 207 -19.83 14.82 -7.07
C ARG A 207 -19.93 15.06 -5.56
N PHE A 208 -19.09 15.96 -5.05
CA PHE A 208 -19.17 16.40 -3.66
C PHE A 208 -20.58 16.92 -3.29
N ASP A 209 -21.18 16.30 -2.28
CA ASP A 209 -22.50 16.67 -1.75
C ASP A 209 -22.51 16.56 -0.23
N VAL A 210 -22.62 17.71 0.44
CA VAL A 210 -22.58 17.82 1.90
C VAL A 210 -23.67 17.00 2.58
N LYS A 211 -24.87 16.91 2.00
CA LYS A 211 -26.00 16.20 2.63
C LYS A 211 -25.83 14.69 2.51
N LYS A 212 -25.30 14.22 1.38
CA LYS A 212 -24.97 12.81 1.18
C LYS A 212 -23.82 12.36 2.09
N ILE A 213 -22.80 13.20 2.26
CA ILE A 213 -21.72 12.93 3.21
C ILE A 213 -22.26 12.90 4.64
N PHE A 214 -23.09 13.87 5.03
CA PHE A 214 -23.71 13.88 6.36
C PHE A 214 -24.53 12.59 6.59
N PHE A 215 -25.34 12.17 5.63
CA PHE A 215 -26.08 10.91 5.71
C PHE A 215 -25.14 9.69 5.79
N LEU A 216 -24.03 9.66 5.05
CA LEU A 216 -23.02 8.59 5.17
C LEU A 216 -22.40 8.54 6.57
N LEU A 217 -22.19 9.69 7.23
CA LEU A 217 -21.76 9.74 8.63
C LEU A 217 -22.82 9.13 9.57
N GLU A 218 -24.10 9.33 9.31
CA GLU A 218 -25.17 8.63 10.04
C GLU A 218 -25.10 7.11 9.82
N CYS A 219 -24.82 6.65 8.60
CA CYS A 219 -24.63 5.22 8.32
C CYS A 219 -23.46 4.62 9.12
N CYS A 220 -22.40 5.41 9.39
CA CYS A 220 -21.27 4.95 10.20
C CYS A 220 -21.67 4.62 11.66
N ALA A 221 -22.75 5.22 12.17
CA ALA A 221 -23.30 4.97 13.50
C ALA A 221 -24.38 3.88 13.54
N HIS A 222 -24.65 3.21 12.41
CA HIS A 222 -25.72 2.24 12.31
C HIS A 222 -25.46 1.00 13.20
N SER A 223 -26.51 0.46 13.82
CA SER A 223 -26.42 -0.67 14.76
C SER A 223 -25.90 -1.97 14.12
N ASN A 224 -26.28 -2.22 12.87
CA ASN A 224 -25.75 -3.33 12.09
C ASN A 224 -24.27 -3.09 11.70
N MET A 225 -23.42 -4.07 12.03
CA MET A 225 -21.97 -4.01 11.80
C MET A 225 -21.59 -3.92 10.31
N ASN A 226 -22.22 -4.71 9.43
CA ASN A 226 -21.90 -4.69 8.00
C ASN A 226 -22.19 -3.32 7.38
N ILE A 227 -23.33 -2.72 7.74
CA ILE A 227 -23.73 -1.39 7.25
C ILE A 227 -22.74 -0.32 7.72
N SER A 228 -22.45 -0.29 9.03
CA SER A 228 -21.53 0.70 9.60
C SER A 228 -20.11 0.53 9.08
N MET A 229 -19.60 -0.70 8.96
CA MET A 229 -18.28 -0.96 8.35
C MET A 229 -18.23 -0.53 6.88
N ARG A 230 -19.24 -0.87 6.07
CA ARG A 230 -19.33 -0.45 4.67
C ARG A 230 -19.28 1.08 4.54
N ALA A 231 -19.99 1.79 5.42
CA ALA A 231 -20.01 3.25 5.45
C ALA A 231 -18.67 3.85 5.88
N ILE A 232 -18.04 3.31 6.93
CA ILE A 232 -16.72 3.77 7.42
C ILE A 232 -15.64 3.58 6.35
N ILE A 233 -15.60 2.41 5.70
CA ILE A 233 -14.65 2.12 4.62
C ILE A 233 -14.90 3.06 3.43
N SER A 234 -16.18 3.34 3.12
CA SER A 234 -16.58 4.30 2.08
C SER A 234 -16.20 5.75 2.41
N LEU A 235 -16.11 6.10 3.69
CA LEU A 235 -15.76 7.45 4.16
C LEU A 235 -14.26 7.74 3.98
N VAL A 236 -13.38 6.74 4.11
CA VAL A 236 -11.91 6.90 3.98
C VAL A 236 -11.49 7.58 2.67
N PRO A 237 -11.89 7.12 1.46
CA PRO A 237 -11.50 7.79 0.23
C PRO A 237 -12.12 9.20 0.08
N ILE A 238 -13.31 9.44 0.66
CA ILE A 238 -13.96 10.77 0.67
C ILE A 238 -13.15 11.74 1.54
N LEU A 239 -12.67 11.29 2.70
CA LEU A 239 -11.79 12.06 3.57
C LEU A 239 -10.52 12.49 2.84
N GLN A 240 -9.88 11.58 2.10
CA GLN A 240 -8.68 11.87 1.32
C GLN A 240 -8.93 12.79 0.12
N GLN A 241 -9.93 12.48 -0.72
CA GLN A 241 -10.20 13.26 -1.94
C GLN A 241 -10.52 14.72 -1.61
N TYR A 242 -11.26 14.94 -0.52
CA TYR A 242 -11.76 16.24 -0.14
C TYR A 242 -11.08 16.82 1.11
N HIS A 243 -9.88 16.33 1.49
CA HIS A 243 -9.16 16.75 2.72
C HIS A 243 -9.09 18.28 2.89
N LYS A 244 -8.89 19.04 1.80
CA LYS A 244 -8.83 20.51 1.82
C LYS A 244 -10.17 21.22 1.95
N ARG A 245 -11.30 20.52 1.81
CA ARG A 245 -12.64 21.13 1.84
C ARG A 245 -13.33 20.99 3.18
N TRP A 246 -12.94 20.04 4.03
CA TRP A 246 -13.65 19.75 5.29
C TRP A 246 -13.78 20.97 6.21
N HIS A 247 -12.72 21.79 6.34
CA HIS A 247 -12.76 23.02 7.16
C HIS A 247 -13.85 24.00 6.71
N LEU A 248 -14.29 23.92 5.45
CA LEU A 248 -15.36 24.75 4.95
C LEU A 248 -16.72 24.30 5.48
N TYR A 249 -16.90 23.08 6.00
CA TYR A 249 -18.19 22.49 6.40
C TYR A 249 -18.19 22.08 7.89
N PRO A 250 -18.36 23.05 8.82
CA PRO A 250 -18.35 22.77 10.26
C PRO A 250 -19.43 21.77 10.67
N GLU A 251 -20.57 21.71 9.97
CA GLU A 251 -21.62 20.72 10.24
C GLU A 251 -21.14 19.27 10.06
N LEU A 252 -20.21 19.02 9.14
CA LEU A 252 -19.62 17.70 8.93
C LEU A 252 -18.54 17.40 9.97
N ILE A 253 -17.70 18.40 10.29
CA ILE A 253 -16.64 18.26 11.29
C ILE A 253 -17.26 17.97 12.66
N SER A 254 -18.26 18.74 13.10
CA SER A 254 -18.91 18.51 14.39
C SER A 254 -19.57 17.12 14.46
N ARG A 255 -20.10 16.60 13.34
CA ARG A 255 -20.63 15.22 13.33
C ARG A 255 -19.52 14.18 13.45
N LEU A 256 -18.40 14.37 12.75
CA LEU A 256 -17.22 13.51 12.87
C LEU A 256 -16.62 13.52 14.27
N GLU A 257 -16.55 14.70 14.91
CA GLU A 257 -16.09 14.84 16.30
C GLU A 257 -16.97 14.03 17.25
N LEU A 258 -18.29 14.14 17.13
CA LEU A 258 -19.23 13.33 17.92
C LEU A 258 -19.05 11.82 17.67
N LEU A 259 -18.78 11.40 16.43
CA LEU A 259 -18.49 10.00 16.13
C LEU A 259 -17.13 9.56 16.69
N SER A 260 -16.15 10.46 16.77
CA SER A 260 -14.81 10.13 17.28
C SER A 260 -14.81 9.79 18.77
N ASP A 261 -15.79 10.31 19.52
CA ASP A 261 -16.00 9.96 20.93
C ASP A 261 -16.49 8.50 21.11
N GLU A 262 -17.04 7.88 20.05
CA GLU A 262 -17.47 6.49 20.06
C GLU A 262 -16.29 5.54 19.80
N ASN A 263 -15.94 4.73 20.80
CA ASN A 263 -14.78 3.81 20.74
C ASN A 263 -14.80 2.86 19.53
N TYR A 264 -15.99 2.39 19.11
CA TYR A 264 -16.10 1.48 17.98
C TYR A 264 -15.82 2.19 16.64
N PHE A 265 -16.27 3.43 16.45
CA PHE A 265 -16.05 4.18 15.22
C PHE A 265 -14.57 4.48 15.04
N SER A 266 -13.91 5.00 16.09
CA SER A 266 -12.49 5.31 16.08
C SER A 266 -11.63 4.07 15.80
N ARG A 267 -11.96 2.93 16.40
CA ARG A 267 -11.30 1.64 16.11
C ARG A 267 -11.48 1.22 14.65
N ARG A 268 -12.72 1.18 14.16
CA ARG A 268 -13.05 0.71 12.80
C ARG A 268 -12.47 1.61 11.72
N LEU A 269 -12.46 2.92 11.94
CA LEU A 269 -11.80 3.88 11.03
C LEU A 269 -10.29 3.63 10.98
N LEU A 270 -9.65 3.39 12.13
CA LEU A 270 -8.23 3.08 12.19
C LEU A 270 -7.89 1.77 11.45
N ILE A 271 -8.68 0.71 11.66
CA ILE A 271 -8.55 -0.57 10.93
C ILE A 271 -8.68 -0.32 9.42
N SER A 272 -9.67 0.48 9.02
CA SER A 272 -9.88 0.84 7.61
C SER A 272 -8.68 1.57 7.02
N ILE A 273 -8.15 2.58 7.71
CA ILE A 273 -6.95 3.32 7.28
C ILE A 273 -5.76 2.37 7.10
N ILE A 274 -5.49 1.50 8.07
CA ILE A 274 -4.40 0.52 8.00
C ILE A 274 -4.60 -0.41 6.80
N GLN A 275 -5.81 -0.90 6.58
CA GLN A 275 -6.12 -1.78 5.45
C GLN A 275 -5.91 -1.07 4.10
N PHE A 276 -6.25 0.22 3.98
CA PHE A 276 -5.96 1.02 2.78
C PHE A 276 -4.46 1.21 2.54
N ILE A 277 -3.66 1.39 3.60
CA ILE A 277 -2.20 1.45 3.50
C ILE A 277 -1.67 0.12 2.97
N GLN A 278 -2.13 -1.00 3.56
CA GLN A 278 -1.73 -2.35 3.17
C GLN A 278 -2.02 -2.67 1.70
N SER A 279 -3.22 -2.33 1.22
CA SER A 279 -3.62 -2.62 -0.16
C SER A 279 -2.78 -1.89 -1.20
N ARG A 280 -2.01 -0.86 -0.81
CA ARG A 280 -1.10 -0.17 -1.74
C ARG A 280 0.12 -1.02 -2.10
N GLU A 281 0.52 -1.94 -1.23
CA GLU A 281 1.63 -2.87 -1.48
C GLU A 281 1.25 -4.03 -2.41
N THR A 282 -0.05 -4.25 -2.64
CA THR A 282 -0.54 -5.43 -3.37
C THR A 282 0.10 -5.59 -4.75
N GLU A 283 0.38 -4.51 -5.48
CA GLU A 283 1.08 -4.56 -6.77
C GLU A 283 2.52 -5.09 -6.64
N GLU A 284 3.30 -4.61 -5.66
CA GLU A 284 4.68 -5.06 -5.42
C GLU A 284 4.73 -6.50 -4.93
N ILE A 285 3.83 -6.86 -4.01
CA ILE A 285 3.67 -8.22 -3.49
C ILE A 285 3.28 -9.17 -4.62
N THR A 286 2.33 -8.77 -5.47
CA THR A 286 1.92 -9.55 -6.64
C THR A 286 3.11 -9.81 -7.56
N LYS A 287 3.89 -8.78 -7.86
CA LYS A 287 5.08 -8.91 -8.70
C LYS A 287 6.06 -9.93 -8.11
N LYS A 288 6.39 -9.79 -6.82
CA LYS A 288 7.28 -10.72 -6.09
C LYS A 288 6.77 -12.15 -6.14
N LEU A 289 5.47 -12.35 -5.90
CA LEU A 289 4.83 -13.67 -5.95
C LEU A 289 4.91 -14.29 -7.35
N THR A 290 4.57 -13.52 -8.40
CA THR A 290 4.50 -14.04 -9.77
C THR A 290 5.85 -14.21 -10.45
N GLU A 291 6.84 -13.37 -10.12
CA GLU A 291 8.15 -13.36 -10.80
C GLU A 291 9.20 -14.19 -10.06
N GLU A 292 9.08 -14.32 -8.73
CA GLU A 292 10.10 -15.00 -7.89
C GLU A 292 9.52 -16.24 -7.20
N ILE A 293 8.54 -16.07 -6.31
CA ILE A 293 8.11 -17.13 -5.37
C ILE A 293 7.43 -18.29 -6.11
N LEU A 294 6.35 -18.04 -6.87
CA LEU A 294 5.58 -19.09 -7.54
C LEU A 294 6.39 -19.83 -8.63
N PRO A 295 7.15 -19.16 -9.51
CA PRO A 295 7.96 -19.86 -10.51
C PRO A 295 9.03 -20.78 -9.90
N GLU A 296 9.65 -20.38 -8.78
CA GLU A 296 10.62 -21.22 -8.08
C GLU A 296 9.95 -22.44 -7.45
N MET A 297 8.81 -22.25 -6.79
CA MET A 297 7.98 -23.35 -6.28
C MET A 297 7.57 -24.33 -7.40
N MET A 298 7.15 -23.82 -8.55
CA MET A 298 6.70 -24.64 -9.69
C MET A 298 7.83 -25.43 -10.37
N LYS A 299 9.04 -24.86 -10.48
CA LYS A 299 10.21 -25.56 -11.07
C LYS A 299 10.58 -26.82 -10.29
N LEU A 300 10.21 -26.89 -9.02
CA LEU A 300 10.65 -27.93 -8.08
C LEU A 300 9.51 -28.90 -7.67
N SER A 301 8.26 -28.59 -8.03
CA SER A 301 7.08 -29.48 -7.94
C SER A 301 7.33 -30.93 -8.41
N PRO A 302 8.01 -31.17 -9.56
CA PRO A 302 8.27 -32.53 -10.03
C PRO A 302 9.32 -33.29 -9.20
N ILE A 303 10.15 -32.58 -8.44
CA ILE A 303 11.20 -33.15 -7.58
C ILE A 303 10.59 -33.63 -6.27
N ILE A 304 9.70 -32.82 -5.69
CA ILE A 304 8.89 -33.16 -4.53
C ILE A 304 8.05 -34.41 -4.85
N GLY A 305 7.24 -34.39 -5.92
CA GLY A 305 6.38 -35.53 -6.27
C GLY A 305 7.13 -36.82 -6.67
N LYS A 306 8.44 -36.76 -6.92
CA LYS A 306 9.28 -37.95 -7.16
C LYS A 306 9.94 -38.51 -5.91
N LYS A 307 10.22 -37.67 -4.90
CA LYS A 307 10.88 -38.05 -3.65
C LYS A 307 9.89 -38.30 -2.51
N ILE A 308 8.73 -37.64 -2.56
CA ILE A 308 7.65 -37.71 -1.59
C ILE A 308 6.47 -38.40 -2.26
N LYS A 309 6.03 -39.55 -1.70
CA LYS A 309 4.75 -40.15 -2.10
C LYS A 309 3.63 -39.32 -1.49
N LEU A 310 2.79 -38.73 -2.34
CA LEU A 310 1.66 -37.88 -1.92
C LEU A 310 0.71 -38.61 -0.94
N ASP A 311 0.59 -39.93 -1.07
CA ASP A 311 -0.24 -40.79 -0.22
C ASP A 311 0.31 -40.93 1.22
N GLU A 312 1.62 -40.77 1.43
CA GLU A 312 2.27 -40.79 2.76
C GLU A 312 2.30 -39.41 3.41
N TRP A 313 2.15 -38.33 2.61
CA TRP A 313 2.12 -36.95 3.07
C TRP A 313 0.78 -36.56 3.72
N ILE A 314 -0.32 -37.22 3.31
CA ILE A 314 -1.70 -36.96 3.77
C ILE A 314 -2.17 -38.03 4.79
N GLY A 315 -1.22 -38.73 5.43
CA GLY A 315 -1.52 -39.74 6.46
C GLY A 315 -2.03 -39.15 7.78
N GLU A 316 -2.71 -39.99 8.59
CA GLU A 316 -3.54 -39.71 9.80
C GLU A 316 -2.93 -38.88 10.96
N THR A 317 -1.77 -38.27 10.82
CA THR A 317 -1.15 -37.40 11.82
C THR A 317 -1.04 -36.00 11.25
N GLY A 318 -1.75 -35.04 11.86
CA GLY A 318 -1.81 -33.65 11.42
C GLY A 318 -0.44 -32.96 11.29
N MET A 319 -0.48 -31.75 10.75
CA MET A 319 0.64 -30.84 10.41
C MET A 319 1.59 -30.45 11.57
N ASP A 320 1.55 -31.13 12.73
CA ASP A 320 2.31 -30.74 13.92
C ASP A 320 3.63 -31.52 14.11
N ASP A 321 3.81 -32.67 13.47
CA ASP A 321 5.08 -33.42 13.53
C ASP A 321 5.90 -33.21 12.26
N LYS A 322 6.77 -32.20 12.28
CA LYS A 322 7.80 -31.99 11.24
C LYS A 322 8.70 -33.21 11.15
N ASN A 323 8.51 -34.05 10.13
CA ASN A 323 9.42 -35.16 9.86
C ASN A 323 10.80 -34.59 9.41
N PRO A 324 11.90 -34.85 10.16
CA PRO A 324 13.22 -34.28 9.88
C PRO A 324 13.75 -34.56 8.48
N GLU A 325 13.45 -35.75 7.93
CA GLU A 325 13.90 -36.13 6.57
C GLU A 325 13.24 -35.28 5.48
N TRP A 326 12.04 -34.77 5.72
CA TRP A 326 11.28 -33.97 4.76
C TRP A 326 11.75 -32.53 4.77
N GLN A 327 12.09 -32.04 5.96
CA GLN A 327 12.69 -30.73 6.13
C GLN A 327 14.06 -30.68 5.45
N GLU A 328 14.87 -31.74 5.58
CA GLU A 328 16.14 -31.88 4.87
C GLU A 328 15.94 -31.93 3.33
N ILE A 329 14.90 -32.60 2.82
CA ILE A 329 14.56 -32.61 1.38
C ILE A 329 14.10 -31.23 0.89
N LEU A 330 13.35 -30.47 1.69
CA LEU A 330 12.88 -29.12 1.37
C LEU A 330 14.02 -28.10 1.41
N ASP A 331 14.93 -28.25 2.38
CA ASP A 331 16.14 -27.44 2.53
C ASP A 331 17.12 -27.72 1.38
N ASP A 332 17.35 -28.98 1.02
CA ASP A 332 18.15 -29.40 -0.16
C ASP A 332 17.59 -28.86 -1.48
N ALA A 333 16.27 -28.67 -1.55
CA ALA A 333 15.59 -28.11 -2.72
C ALA A 333 15.57 -26.57 -2.72
N GLY A 334 15.96 -25.91 -1.63
CA GLY A 334 15.93 -24.46 -1.48
C GLY A 334 14.51 -23.86 -1.42
N ILE A 335 13.51 -24.66 -1.01
CA ILE A 335 12.09 -24.27 -1.02
C ILE A 335 11.65 -23.70 0.33
N THR A 336 12.30 -24.10 1.42
CA THR A 336 11.96 -23.70 2.78
C THR A 336 11.89 -22.18 2.93
N ASP A 337 12.90 -21.47 2.45
CA ASP A 337 12.96 -20.00 2.48
C ASP A 337 11.78 -19.36 1.71
N LYS A 338 11.37 -19.93 0.58
CA LYS A 338 10.27 -19.41 -0.25
C LYS A 338 8.89 -19.72 0.33
N LEU A 339 8.72 -20.89 0.94
CA LEU A 339 7.49 -21.24 1.66
C LEU A 339 7.34 -20.40 2.93
N GLU A 340 8.43 -20.18 3.65
CA GLU A 340 8.47 -19.29 4.81
C GLU A 340 8.16 -17.85 4.38
N GLU A 341 8.76 -17.37 3.29
CA GLU A 341 8.46 -16.06 2.71
C GLU A 341 6.99 -15.92 2.31
N PHE A 342 6.41 -16.93 1.63
CA PHE A 342 5.00 -16.94 1.26
C PHE A 342 4.09 -16.96 2.50
N SER A 343 4.41 -17.78 3.50
CA SER A 343 3.67 -17.88 4.75
C SER A 343 3.73 -16.57 5.55
N ASN A 344 4.90 -15.94 5.62
CA ASN A 344 5.09 -14.64 6.25
C ASN A 344 4.24 -13.56 5.58
N LEU A 345 4.20 -13.53 4.23
CA LEU A 345 3.31 -12.61 3.51
C LEU A 345 1.83 -12.85 3.89
N GLN A 346 1.40 -14.10 4.02
CA GLN A 346 0.03 -14.42 4.44
C GLN A 346 -0.26 -13.99 5.88
N LEU A 347 0.67 -14.23 6.81
CA LEU A 347 0.58 -13.85 8.22
C LEU A 347 0.57 -12.32 8.39
N GLU A 348 1.34 -11.60 7.59
CA GLU A 348 1.30 -10.13 7.51
C GLU A 348 -0.01 -9.60 6.91
N GLY A 349 -0.89 -10.49 6.43
CA GLY A 349 -2.19 -10.17 5.85
C GLY A 349 -2.13 -9.71 4.40
N ALA A 350 -0.98 -9.88 3.72
CA ALA A 350 -0.81 -9.50 2.33
C ALA A 350 -1.84 -10.16 1.41
N ASP A 351 -2.17 -9.46 0.33
CA ASP A 351 -3.12 -9.95 -0.66
C ASP A 351 -2.44 -10.85 -1.69
N VAL A 352 -2.10 -12.06 -1.27
CA VAL A 352 -1.39 -13.05 -2.10
C VAL A 352 -2.25 -13.62 -3.24
N PHE A 353 -3.56 -13.41 -3.19
CA PHE A 353 -4.51 -14.00 -4.15
C PHE A 353 -4.81 -13.09 -5.34
N HIS A 354 -4.36 -11.83 -5.31
CA HIS A 354 -4.67 -10.84 -6.34
C HIS A 354 -4.33 -11.33 -7.76
N SER A 355 -3.08 -11.77 -8.03
CA SER A 355 -2.68 -12.25 -9.36
C SER A 355 -3.50 -13.43 -9.87
N THR A 356 -3.84 -14.35 -8.97
CA THR A 356 -4.55 -15.57 -9.31
C THR A 356 -5.95 -15.25 -9.83
N PHE A 357 -6.66 -14.36 -9.13
CA PHE A 357 -8.04 -14.02 -9.48
C PHE A 357 -8.16 -12.88 -10.49
N ALA A 358 -7.15 -12.01 -10.65
CA ALA A 358 -7.18 -10.92 -11.62
C ALA A 358 -7.43 -11.44 -13.06
N ASN A 359 -6.80 -12.55 -13.43
CA ASN A 359 -7.00 -13.18 -14.75
C ASN A 359 -8.40 -13.80 -14.91
N LEU A 360 -9.05 -14.14 -13.79
CA LEU A 360 -10.40 -14.69 -13.74
C LEU A 360 -11.48 -13.60 -13.76
N LYS A 361 -11.12 -12.31 -13.85
CA LYS A 361 -12.10 -11.21 -14.02
C LYS A 361 -12.57 -11.02 -15.47
N SER A 362 -12.32 -12.00 -16.34
CA SER A 362 -12.79 -12.02 -17.73
C SER A 362 -14.23 -12.55 -17.90
N TYR A 363 -14.82 -13.13 -16.85
CA TYR A 363 -16.20 -13.61 -16.90
C TYR A 363 -17.20 -12.47 -17.14
N PRO A 364 -18.30 -12.68 -17.92
CA PRO A 364 -19.28 -11.65 -18.23
C PRO A 364 -19.91 -10.96 -17.00
N PHE A 365 -19.97 -11.67 -15.88
CA PHE A 365 -20.41 -11.12 -14.58
C PHE A 365 -19.68 -9.82 -14.20
N PHE A 366 -18.39 -9.70 -14.52
CA PHE A 366 -17.55 -8.55 -14.17
C PHE A 366 -17.62 -7.39 -15.17
N ASN A 367 -18.39 -7.52 -16.26
CA ASN A 367 -18.71 -6.38 -17.14
C ASN A 367 -19.66 -5.39 -16.46
N GLU A 368 -20.47 -5.89 -15.53
CA GLU A 368 -21.44 -5.11 -14.76
C GLU A 368 -20.75 -4.43 -13.57
N MET A 369 -20.87 -3.10 -13.44
CA MET A 369 -20.17 -2.34 -12.39
C MET A 369 -20.66 -2.72 -11.00
N SER A 370 -21.97 -2.86 -10.80
CA SER A 370 -22.57 -3.15 -9.49
C SER A 370 -22.02 -4.45 -8.89
N ASN A 371 -21.70 -5.43 -9.75
CA ASN A 371 -21.25 -6.76 -9.33
C ASN A 371 -19.87 -6.76 -8.63
N TRP A 372 -19.06 -5.72 -8.81
CA TRP A 372 -17.78 -5.57 -8.08
C TRP A 372 -17.98 -5.22 -6.60
N PHE A 373 -19.18 -4.77 -6.24
CA PHE A 373 -19.56 -4.36 -4.90
C PHE A 373 -20.48 -5.38 -4.23
N LEU A 374 -20.91 -6.42 -4.96
CA LEU A 374 -21.90 -7.38 -4.49
C LEU A 374 -21.30 -8.28 -3.39
N PRO A 375 -21.89 -8.30 -2.18
CA PRO A 375 -21.54 -9.31 -1.18
C PRO A 375 -21.80 -10.71 -1.72
N PHE A 376 -20.90 -11.65 -1.42
CA PHE A 376 -21.04 -13.03 -1.86
C PHE A 376 -22.13 -13.72 -1.03
N SER A 377 -23.14 -14.26 -1.70
CA SER A 377 -24.22 -15.02 -1.07
C SER A 377 -24.54 -16.26 -1.89
N LEU A 378 -24.77 -17.38 -1.22
CA LEU A 378 -25.18 -18.66 -1.84
C LEU A 378 -26.55 -18.59 -2.50
N GLU A 379 -27.34 -17.56 -2.20
CA GLU A 379 -28.70 -17.38 -2.72
C GLU A 379 -28.72 -16.88 -4.17
N GLN A 380 -27.60 -16.41 -4.71
CA GLN A 380 -27.54 -15.80 -6.03
C GLN A 380 -27.97 -16.75 -7.15
N SER A 381 -28.65 -16.19 -8.15
CA SER A 381 -29.31 -16.93 -9.23
C SER A 381 -28.39 -17.84 -10.04
N GLN A 382 -27.13 -17.44 -10.20
CA GLN A 382 -26.11 -18.17 -10.93
C GLN A 382 -25.58 -19.39 -10.15
N LEU A 383 -25.73 -19.38 -8.81
CA LEU A 383 -25.23 -20.43 -7.92
C LEU A 383 -26.29 -21.53 -7.70
N GLN A 384 -27.57 -21.18 -7.75
CA GLN A 384 -28.68 -22.10 -7.43
C GLN A 384 -28.76 -23.32 -8.34
N GLU A 385 -28.33 -23.20 -9.60
CA GLU A 385 -28.34 -24.31 -10.55
C GLU A 385 -27.37 -25.42 -10.13
N PHE A 386 -26.30 -25.06 -9.43
CA PHE A 386 -25.23 -25.95 -8.99
C PHE A 386 -25.48 -26.54 -7.59
N LEU A 387 -26.19 -25.81 -6.72
CA LEU A 387 -26.51 -26.23 -5.35
C LEU A 387 -27.60 -27.32 -5.27
N SER A 388 -28.42 -27.47 -6.30
CA SER A 388 -29.54 -28.41 -6.30
C SER A 388 -29.14 -29.87 -6.55
N ASP A 389 -27.95 -30.11 -7.10
CA ASP A 389 -27.64 -31.39 -7.73
C ASP A 389 -26.76 -32.30 -6.85
N ASN A 390 -26.10 -31.79 -5.80
CA ASN A 390 -25.26 -32.62 -4.92
C ASN A 390 -25.05 -31.99 -3.52
N GLU A 391 -25.27 -32.75 -2.44
CA GLU A 391 -25.06 -32.30 -1.03
C GLU A 391 -23.57 -32.01 -0.75
N GLU A 392 -22.66 -32.76 -1.35
CA GLU A 392 -21.20 -32.55 -1.19
C GLU A 392 -20.75 -31.18 -1.74
N ASN A 393 -21.39 -30.70 -2.81
CA ASN A 393 -21.13 -29.37 -3.37
C ASN A 393 -21.58 -28.25 -2.43
N LYS A 394 -22.64 -28.46 -1.63
CA LYS A 394 -23.10 -27.46 -0.66
C LYS A 394 -22.08 -27.27 0.46
N GLY A 395 -21.46 -28.36 0.93
CA GLY A 395 -20.40 -28.33 1.93
C GLY A 395 -19.23 -27.46 1.48
N LEU A 396 -18.65 -27.75 0.32
CA LEU A 396 -17.56 -26.96 -0.29
C LEU A 396 -17.92 -25.47 -0.39
N LEU A 397 -19.11 -25.17 -0.89
CA LEU A 397 -19.56 -23.79 -1.11
C LEU A 397 -19.81 -23.03 0.18
N SER A 398 -20.30 -23.71 1.22
CA SER A 398 -20.45 -23.12 2.55
C SER A 398 -19.09 -22.73 3.14
N THR A 399 -18.06 -23.57 3.00
CA THR A 399 -16.70 -23.25 3.48
C THR A 399 -16.13 -22.03 2.76
N ILE A 400 -16.34 -21.91 1.44
CA ILE A 400 -15.89 -20.76 0.66
C ILE A 400 -16.66 -19.49 1.04
N ALA A 401 -17.98 -19.60 1.23
CA ALA A 401 -18.81 -18.49 1.67
C ALA A 401 -18.34 -17.96 3.04
N ASP A 402 -18.07 -18.87 3.98
CA ASP A 402 -17.60 -18.58 5.34
C ASP A 402 -16.15 -18.07 5.40
N SER A 403 -15.37 -18.23 4.32
CA SER A 403 -13.96 -17.83 4.29
C SER A 403 -13.78 -16.31 4.37
N SER A 404 -12.87 -15.86 5.24
CA SER A 404 -12.48 -14.46 5.43
C SER A 404 -11.25 -14.04 4.60
N PHE A 405 -10.51 -15.00 4.04
CA PHE A 405 -9.23 -14.77 3.37
C PHE A 405 -9.34 -14.20 1.96
N ILE A 406 -10.48 -14.39 1.30
CA ILE A 406 -10.75 -13.91 -0.07
C ILE A 406 -11.92 -12.92 -0.08
N CYS A 407 -11.80 -11.89 -0.92
CA CYS A 407 -12.84 -10.89 -1.12
C CYS A 407 -14.03 -11.42 -1.94
N ASN A 408 -15.15 -10.71 -1.93
CA ASN A 408 -16.40 -11.19 -2.55
C ASN A 408 -16.25 -11.37 -4.06
N SER A 409 -15.59 -10.43 -4.74
CA SER A 409 -15.37 -10.54 -6.17
C SER A 409 -14.52 -11.77 -6.52
N ASP A 410 -13.55 -12.14 -5.68
CA ASP A 410 -12.70 -13.32 -5.88
C ASP A 410 -13.47 -14.61 -5.58
N LYS A 411 -14.37 -14.61 -4.59
CA LYS A 411 -15.32 -15.72 -4.35
C LYS A 411 -16.17 -16.01 -5.59
N HIS A 412 -16.68 -14.99 -6.28
CA HIS A 412 -17.39 -15.16 -7.55
C HIS A 412 -16.49 -15.77 -8.65
N SER A 413 -15.27 -15.26 -8.82
CA SER A 413 -14.31 -15.80 -9.80
C SER A 413 -13.97 -17.28 -9.53
N PHE A 414 -13.75 -17.61 -8.26
CA PHE A 414 -13.48 -18.98 -7.83
C PHE A 414 -14.68 -19.89 -8.14
N PHE A 415 -15.89 -19.43 -7.83
CA PHE A 415 -17.10 -20.17 -8.11
C PHE A 415 -17.30 -20.45 -9.60
N PHE A 416 -17.18 -19.44 -10.47
CA PHE A 416 -17.30 -19.66 -11.91
C PHE A 416 -16.24 -20.63 -12.44
N SER A 417 -15.06 -20.66 -11.82
CA SER A 417 -14.03 -21.62 -12.17
C SER A 417 -14.45 -23.04 -11.78
N ILE A 418 -14.98 -23.25 -10.57
CA ILE A 418 -15.51 -24.55 -10.11
C ILE A 418 -16.63 -25.04 -11.03
N MET A 419 -17.56 -24.17 -11.44
CA MET A 419 -18.66 -24.57 -12.34
C MET A 419 -18.18 -25.17 -13.65
N MET A 420 -17.02 -24.70 -14.15
CA MET A 420 -16.44 -25.17 -15.42
C MET A 420 -15.61 -26.45 -15.26
N MET A 421 -15.34 -26.89 -14.03
CA MET A 421 -14.54 -28.09 -13.77
C MET A 421 -15.37 -29.38 -13.93
N PRO A 422 -14.76 -30.49 -14.41
CA PRO A 422 -15.42 -31.78 -14.44
C PRO A 422 -15.80 -32.27 -13.03
N GLU A 423 -16.89 -33.01 -12.93
CA GLU A 423 -17.48 -33.46 -11.66
C GLU A 423 -16.50 -34.22 -10.76
N GLU A 424 -15.66 -35.08 -11.34
CA GLU A 424 -14.65 -35.87 -10.62
C GLU A 424 -13.68 -34.99 -9.82
N TYR A 425 -13.17 -33.91 -10.43
CA TYR A 425 -12.27 -32.96 -9.76
C TYR A 425 -13.00 -32.12 -8.71
N ARG A 426 -14.29 -31.82 -8.93
CA ARG A 426 -15.10 -31.09 -7.96
C ARG A 426 -15.32 -31.92 -6.71
N ASN A 427 -15.70 -33.19 -6.86
CA ASN A 427 -15.91 -34.09 -5.72
C ASN A 427 -14.60 -34.30 -4.94
N MET A 428 -13.46 -34.39 -5.64
CA MET A 428 -12.14 -34.45 -5.01
C MET A 428 -11.79 -33.19 -4.21
N MET A 429 -12.06 -31.99 -4.74
CA MET A 429 -11.84 -30.75 -3.99
C MET A 429 -12.83 -30.61 -2.82
N SER A 430 -14.09 -31.01 -3.00
CA SER A 430 -15.11 -30.97 -1.94
C SER A 430 -14.72 -31.84 -0.75
N SER A 431 -14.17 -33.03 -0.99
CA SER A 431 -13.72 -33.91 0.10
C SER A 431 -12.48 -33.37 0.82
N GLN A 432 -11.53 -32.76 0.10
CA GLN A 432 -10.33 -32.16 0.68
C GLN A 432 -10.67 -30.89 1.49
N LEU A 433 -11.39 -29.94 0.90
CA LEU A 433 -11.74 -28.66 1.53
C LEU A 433 -12.81 -28.82 2.61
N GLY A 434 -13.62 -29.88 2.56
CA GLY A 434 -14.55 -30.23 3.64
C GLY A 434 -13.83 -30.58 4.94
N ALA A 435 -12.79 -31.42 4.85
CA ALA A 435 -11.97 -31.81 6.01
C ALA A 435 -11.17 -30.62 6.59
N GLU A 436 -10.62 -29.77 5.73
CA GLU A 436 -9.93 -28.54 6.16
C GLU A 436 -10.90 -27.47 6.69
N GLY A 437 -12.13 -27.43 6.17
CA GLY A 437 -13.16 -26.47 6.57
C GLY A 437 -13.61 -26.62 8.03
N GLU A 438 -13.69 -27.86 8.54
CA GLU A 438 -13.99 -28.10 9.96
C GLU A 438 -12.84 -27.63 10.88
N GLN A 439 -11.59 -27.84 10.46
CA GLN A 439 -10.41 -27.35 11.18
C GLN A 439 -10.31 -25.82 11.16
N LEU A 440 -10.63 -25.18 10.03
CA LEU A 440 -10.68 -23.73 9.90
C LEU A 440 -11.76 -23.10 10.80
N LYS A 441 -12.90 -23.77 10.97
CA LYS A 441 -13.96 -23.34 11.89
C LYS A 441 -13.48 -23.40 13.35
N SER A 442 -12.82 -24.48 13.76
CA SER A 442 -12.27 -24.56 15.13
C SER A 442 -11.18 -23.51 15.39
N LEU A 443 -10.29 -23.27 14.42
CA LEU A 443 -9.25 -22.24 14.53
C LEU A 443 -9.85 -20.84 14.63
N ARG A 444 -10.90 -20.56 13.83
CA ARG A 444 -11.62 -19.29 13.91
C ARG A 444 -12.26 -19.08 15.29
N ASP A 445 -12.86 -20.12 15.86
CA ASP A 445 -13.45 -20.04 17.20
C ASP A 445 -12.38 -19.78 18.28
N GLU A 446 -11.19 -20.36 18.14
CA GLU A 446 -10.05 -20.11 19.03
C GLU A 446 -9.47 -18.69 18.85
N GLU A 447 -9.34 -18.21 17.62
CA GLU A 447 -8.86 -16.85 17.32
C GLU A 447 -9.83 -15.76 17.81
N LEU A 448 -11.14 -16.00 17.74
CA LEU A 448 -12.17 -15.09 18.29
C LEU A 448 -12.05 -14.90 19.80
N ILE A 449 -11.54 -15.90 20.52
CA ILE A 449 -11.25 -15.80 21.97
C ILE A 449 -10.08 -14.84 22.21
N ILE A 450 -9.11 -14.79 21.29
CA ILE A 450 -7.90 -13.96 21.39
C ILE A 450 -8.17 -12.52 20.90
N ASN A 451 -8.85 -12.37 19.77
CA ASN A 451 -9.22 -11.07 19.19
C ASN A 451 -10.75 -10.97 18.96
N PRO A 452 -11.48 -10.28 19.86
CA PRO A 452 -12.94 -10.13 19.73
C PRO A 452 -13.38 -9.27 18.54
N PHE A 453 -12.44 -8.61 17.84
CA PHE A 453 -12.72 -7.75 16.69
C PHE A 453 -12.31 -8.36 15.35
N GLN A 454 -11.94 -9.64 15.32
CA GLN A 454 -11.50 -10.33 14.11
C GLN A 454 -12.53 -10.26 12.97
N GLU A 455 -13.83 -10.34 13.29
CA GLU A 455 -14.88 -10.23 12.26
C GLU A 455 -14.92 -8.83 11.63
N GLU A 456 -14.68 -7.77 12.42
CA GLU A 456 -14.61 -6.40 11.91
C GLU A 456 -13.41 -6.25 10.95
N GLU A 457 -12.26 -6.82 11.32
CA GLU A 457 -11.04 -6.83 10.51
C GLU A 457 -11.24 -7.62 9.21
N ALA A 458 -11.86 -8.78 9.27
CA ALA A 458 -12.18 -9.61 8.10
C ALA A 458 -13.10 -8.89 7.12
N LEU A 459 -14.20 -8.29 7.60
CA LEU A 459 -15.12 -7.51 6.76
C LEU A 459 -14.42 -6.30 6.14
N CYS A 460 -13.57 -5.63 6.91
CA CYS A 460 -12.77 -4.51 6.42
C CYS A 460 -11.84 -4.94 5.29
N LYS A 461 -11.08 -6.01 5.52
CA LYS A 461 -10.15 -6.58 4.55
C LYS A 461 -10.87 -6.95 3.26
N GLN A 462 -11.96 -7.71 3.36
CA GLN A 462 -12.73 -8.14 2.19
C GLN A 462 -13.24 -6.96 1.38
N TYR A 463 -13.85 -5.95 2.00
CA TYR A 463 -14.43 -4.86 1.24
C TYR A 463 -13.36 -3.91 0.66
N VAL A 464 -12.29 -3.58 1.40
CA VAL A 464 -11.18 -2.80 0.84
C VAL A 464 -10.52 -3.55 -0.33
N GLN A 465 -10.40 -4.87 -0.22
CA GLN A 465 -9.96 -5.71 -1.32
C GLN A 465 -10.91 -5.64 -2.52
N ASP A 466 -12.22 -5.74 -2.34
CA ASP A 466 -13.21 -5.56 -3.43
C ASP A 466 -13.05 -4.19 -4.11
N LEU A 467 -12.87 -3.11 -3.33
CA LEU A 467 -12.56 -1.78 -3.87
C LEU A 467 -11.27 -1.81 -4.69
N TYR A 468 -10.22 -2.46 -4.18
CA TYR A 468 -8.96 -2.59 -4.90
C TYR A 468 -9.14 -3.30 -6.24
N ARG A 469 -9.90 -4.41 -6.29
CA ARG A 469 -10.23 -5.13 -7.53
C ARG A 469 -10.95 -4.21 -8.51
N PHE A 470 -11.94 -3.46 -8.03
CA PHE A 470 -12.67 -2.50 -8.84
C PHE A 470 -11.74 -1.43 -9.45
N PHE A 471 -10.95 -0.72 -8.64
CA PHE A 471 -10.12 0.36 -9.14
C PHE A 471 -8.92 -0.09 -9.99
N LYS A 472 -8.45 -1.34 -9.82
CA LYS A 472 -7.25 -1.85 -10.54
C LYS A 472 -7.57 -2.73 -11.75
N VAL A 473 -8.66 -3.50 -11.70
CA VAL A 473 -8.93 -4.54 -12.71
C VAL A 473 -10.15 -4.23 -13.57
N TYR A 474 -11.16 -3.52 -13.05
CA TYR A 474 -12.41 -3.24 -13.78
C TYR A 474 -12.13 -2.70 -15.20
N PRO A 475 -12.81 -3.22 -16.25
CA PRO A 475 -12.55 -2.82 -17.64
C PRO A 475 -12.64 -1.31 -17.89
N ARG A 476 -13.57 -0.62 -17.21
CA ARG A 476 -13.77 0.83 -17.34
C ARG A 476 -13.15 1.64 -16.19
N ARG A 477 -12.17 1.08 -15.45
CA ARG A 477 -11.53 1.74 -14.29
C ARG A 477 -10.98 3.15 -14.55
N ASN A 478 -10.53 3.44 -15.77
CA ASN A 478 -9.95 4.73 -16.15
C ASN A 478 -10.94 5.92 -16.11
N GLU A 479 -12.24 5.62 -15.99
CA GLU A 479 -13.30 6.62 -15.83
C GLU A 479 -13.41 7.12 -14.38
N PHE A 480 -12.80 6.40 -13.43
CA PHE A 480 -12.83 6.70 -12.01
C PHE A 480 -11.48 7.22 -11.53
N ILE A 481 -11.49 7.95 -10.43
CA ILE A 481 -10.27 8.33 -9.71
C ILE A 481 -9.84 7.11 -8.88
N ASP A 482 -8.65 6.58 -9.14
CA ASP A 482 -8.08 5.48 -8.36
C ASP A 482 -7.81 5.95 -6.92
N VAL A 483 -8.62 5.48 -5.97
CA VAL A 483 -8.52 5.87 -4.56
C VAL A 483 -7.23 5.37 -3.90
N PHE A 484 -6.62 4.29 -4.42
CA PHE A 484 -5.35 3.75 -3.91
C PHE A 484 -4.14 4.51 -4.47
N SER A 485 -4.37 5.46 -5.38
CA SER A 485 -3.32 6.38 -5.86
C SER A 485 -3.09 7.59 -4.95
N PHE A 486 -3.99 7.83 -3.97
CA PHE A 486 -3.89 8.97 -3.07
C PHE A 486 -2.63 8.92 -2.18
N PRO A 487 -2.15 10.08 -1.68
CA PRO A 487 -1.05 10.11 -0.72
C PRO A 487 -1.41 9.38 0.58
N LEU A 488 -0.46 8.66 1.17
CA LEU A 488 -0.63 7.97 2.45
C LEU A 488 -0.46 8.94 3.63
N ASN A 489 -1.17 10.07 3.62
CA ASN A 489 -1.05 11.10 4.64
C ASN A 489 -2.28 11.18 5.56
N PHE A 490 -2.84 10.01 5.91
CA PHE A 490 -4.04 9.93 6.76
C PHE A 490 -3.87 10.66 8.11
N HIS A 491 -2.67 10.60 8.68
CA HIS A 491 -2.30 11.29 9.92
C HIS A 491 -2.29 12.82 9.84
N GLU A 492 -2.31 13.39 8.61
CA GLU A 492 -2.34 14.83 8.35
C GLU A 492 -3.76 15.34 8.01
N ILE A 493 -4.78 14.47 8.02
CA ILE A 493 -6.16 14.88 7.67
C ILE A 493 -6.82 15.54 8.88
N ASP A 494 -6.95 16.86 8.84
CA ASP A 494 -7.53 17.69 9.92
C ASP A 494 -8.89 17.17 10.40
N ALA A 495 -9.76 16.73 9.47
CA ALA A 495 -11.13 16.31 9.75
C ALA A 495 -11.23 15.09 10.70
N ILE A 496 -10.17 14.29 10.80
CA ILE A 496 -10.12 13.10 11.67
C ILE A 496 -8.96 13.18 12.66
N SER A 497 -8.40 14.37 12.87
CA SER A 497 -7.27 14.62 13.77
C SER A 497 -7.54 14.15 15.20
N SER A 498 -8.79 14.26 15.70
CA SER A 498 -9.19 13.73 17.01
C SER A 498 -8.93 12.21 17.17
N ILE A 499 -8.95 11.47 16.07
CA ILE A 499 -8.72 10.02 16.03
C ILE A 499 -7.26 9.72 15.70
N VAL A 500 -6.75 10.26 14.59
CA VAL A 500 -5.44 9.87 14.04
C VAL A 500 -4.27 10.54 14.75
N SER A 501 -4.47 11.70 15.38
CA SER A 501 -3.42 12.38 16.15
C SER A 501 -3.38 11.93 17.61
N PHE A 502 -4.32 11.08 18.05
CA PHE A 502 -4.24 10.45 19.37
C PHE A 502 -2.97 9.60 19.47
N PRO A 503 -2.09 9.77 20.48
CA PRO A 503 -0.75 9.18 20.48
C PRO A 503 -0.70 7.69 20.16
N LYS A 504 -1.56 6.90 20.80
CA LYS A 504 -1.63 5.44 20.59
C LYS A 504 -2.05 5.07 19.16
N ASN A 505 -2.92 5.86 18.53
CA ASN A 505 -3.38 5.60 17.16
C ASN A 505 -2.32 6.07 16.16
N LEU A 506 -1.73 7.23 16.40
CA LEU A 506 -0.65 7.77 15.58
C LEU A 506 0.59 6.86 15.59
N GLU A 507 0.91 6.28 16.75
CA GLU A 507 1.96 5.27 16.90
C GLU A 507 1.69 4.03 16.04
N LYS A 508 0.47 3.49 16.08
CA LYS A 508 0.07 2.37 15.21
C LYS A 508 0.21 2.70 13.72
N ILE A 509 -0.25 3.89 13.31
CA ILE A 509 -0.13 4.35 11.92
C ILE A 509 1.35 4.51 11.52
N ALA A 510 2.16 5.12 12.38
CA ALA A 510 3.59 5.34 12.15
C ALA A 510 4.37 4.03 12.08
N LEU A 511 4.06 3.08 12.96
CA LEU A 511 4.63 1.73 12.93
C LEU A 511 4.27 1.02 11.63
N TYR A 512 3.02 1.10 11.20
CA TYR A 512 2.59 0.48 9.96
C TYR A 512 3.30 1.08 8.74
N TYR A 513 3.41 2.41 8.64
CA TYR A 513 4.22 3.03 7.59
C TYR A 513 5.69 2.58 7.63
N PHE A 514 6.25 2.43 8.83
CA PHE A 514 7.64 2.03 9.01
C PHE A 514 7.89 0.60 8.55
N GLU A 515 7.04 -0.35 8.97
CA GLU A 515 7.12 -1.76 8.58
C GLU A 515 6.93 -1.94 7.07
N LYS A 516 6.03 -1.14 6.48
CA LYS A 516 5.73 -1.12 5.04
C LYS A 516 6.70 -0.24 4.22
N ASN A 517 7.82 0.15 4.82
CA ASN A 517 8.88 0.94 4.18
C ASN A 517 8.42 2.27 3.54
N HIS A 518 7.27 2.81 3.98
CA HIS A 518 6.79 4.15 3.65
C HIS A 518 7.49 5.19 4.54
N LEU A 519 8.80 5.30 4.35
CA LEU A 519 9.70 6.04 5.26
C LEU A 519 9.39 7.54 5.35
N THR A 520 8.90 8.15 4.27
CA THR A 520 8.54 9.57 4.26
C THR A 520 7.33 9.87 5.15
N GLU A 521 6.32 9.02 5.10
CA GLU A 521 5.09 9.10 5.86
C GLU A 521 5.33 8.69 7.32
N ALA A 522 6.09 7.62 7.54
CA ALA A 522 6.55 7.21 8.86
C ALA A 522 7.29 8.35 9.56
N LEU A 523 8.25 8.99 8.86
CA LEU A 523 9.00 10.12 9.41
C LEU A 523 8.08 11.25 9.89
N ARG A 524 7.10 11.66 9.08
CA ARG A 524 6.18 12.74 9.46
C ARG A 524 5.31 12.36 10.66
N ALA A 525 4.81 11.13 10.71
CA ALA A 525 4.03 10.63 11.83
C ALA A 525 4.86 10.55 13.13
N TYR A 526 6.09 10.05 13.06
CA TYR A 526 6.99 10.05 14.22
C TYR A 526 7.42 11.47 14.64
N GLU A 527 7.62 12.40 13.71
CA GLU A 527 7.88 13.80 14.03
C GLU A 527 6.69 14.46 14.75
N MET A 528 5.46 14.09 14.41
CA MET A 528 4.27 14.49 15.18
C MET A 528 4.26 13.87 16.57
N LEU A 529 4.55 12.57 16.71
CA LEU A 529 4.63 11.89 18.01
C LEU A 529 5.70 12.51 18.92
N SER A 530 6.87 12.86 18.37
CA SER A 530 7.98 13.44 19.13
C SER A 530 7.66 14.80 19.77
N LYS A 531 6.62 15.49 19.30
CA LYS A 531 6.14 16.75 19.89
C LYS A 531 5.21 16.52 21.08
N VAL A 532 4.57 15.36 21.16
CA VAL A 532 3.63 14.99 22.21
C VAL A 532 4.32 14.18 23.30
N ASP A 533 5.09 13.17 22.90
CA ASP A 533 5.90 12.34 23.79
C ASP A 533 7.39 12.62 23.54
N THR A 534 7.92 13.59 24.29
CA THR A 534 9.31 14.03 24.15
C THR A 534 10.31 13.10 24.87
N ALA A 535 9.84 12.16 25.68
CA ALA A 535 10.67 11.36 26.58
C ALA A 535 10.83 9.89 26.15
N ASN A 536 10.40 9.55 24.92
CA ASN A 536 10.50 8.20 24.38
C ASN A 536 11.66 8.09 23.38
N SER A 537 12.68 7.29 23.74
CA SER A 537 13.87 7.06 22.91
C SER A 537 13.48 6.42 21.58
N GLU A 538 12.55 5.45 21.58
CA GLU A 538 12.18 4.68 20.40
C GLU A 538 11.65 5.58 19.27
N ILE A 539 10.87 6.61 19.58
CA ILE A 539 10.39 7.57 18.57
C ILE A 539 11.58 8.25 17.88
N TRP A 540 12.57 8.72 18.64
CA TRP A 540 13.77 9.34 18.08
C TRP A 540 14.65 8.37 17.30
N GLU A 541 14.68 7.10 17.72
CA GLU A 541 15.34 6.00 17.00
C GLU A 541 14.71 5.77 15.62
N LYS A 542 13.38 5.72 15.56
CA LYS A 542 12.62 5.56 14.31
C LYS A 542 12.78 6.79 13.40
N ILE A 543 12.74 8.01 13.95
CA ILE A 543 13.03 9.25 13.19
C ILE A 543 14.44 9.20 12.59
N GLY A 544 15.44 8.85 13.41
CA GLY A 544 16.83 8.75 12.97
C GLY A 544 16.98 7.71 11.85
N TYR A 545 16.34 6.56 12.00
CA TYR A 545 16.34 5.52 10.96
C TYR A 545 15.70 5.99 9.66
N CYS A 546 14.51 6.60 9.72
CA CYS A 546 13.84 7.10 8.53
C CYS A 546 14.69 8.15 7.82
N LYS A 547 15.27 9.12 8.55
CA LYS A 547 16.17 10.13 7.98
C LYS A 547 17.43 9.50 7.36
N GLN A 548 18.00 8.49 8.00
CA GLN A 548 19.18 7.79 7.49
C GLN A 548 18.88 7.10 6.15
N GLN A 549 17.75 6.38 6.06
CA GLN A 549 17.33 5.69 4.83
C GLN A 549 16.96 6.68 3.71
N LEU A 550 16.41 7.86 4.07
CA LEU A 550 16.15 8.97 3.15
C LEU A 550 17.40 9.80 2.81
N ALA A 551 18.60 9.30 3.13
CA ALA A 551 19.90 9.92 2.88
C ALA A 551 20.13 11.29 3.57
N ASN A 552 19.31 11.67 4.55
CA ASN A 552 19.53 12.83 5.41
C ASN A 552 20.35 12.42 6.64
N ILE A 553 21.66 12.26 6.45
CA ILE A 553 22.57 11.73 7.47
C ILE A 553 22.74 12.70 8.65
N GLU A 554 22.79 14.00 8.39
CA GLU A 554 22.89 15.03 9.43
C GLU A 554 21.65 15.02 10.33
N GLY A 555 20.45 14.98 9.73
CA GLY A 555 19.20 14.90 10.48
C GLY A 555 19.03 13.57 11.22
N ALA A 556 19.57 12.47 10.67
CA ALA A 556 19.60 11.18 11.35
C ALA A 556 20.48 11.22 12.60
N LEU A 557 21.68 11.79 12.48
CA LEU A 557 22.60 11.98 13.60
C LEU A 557 21.95 12.80 14.72
N GLU A 558 21.30 13.92 14.37
CA GLU A 558 20.58 14.76 15.34
C GLU A 558 19.52 13.96 16.11
N ALA A 559 18.72 13.16 15.41
CA ALA A 559 17.69 12.34 16.03
C ALA A 559 18.27 11.23 16.92
N TYR A 560 19.31 10.53 16.48
CA TYR A 560 19.97 9.51 17.31
C TYR A 560 20.66 10.10 18.54
N LEU A 561 21.23 11.29 18.45
CA LEU A 561 21.79 11.99 19.62
C LEU A 561 20.68 12.34 20.63
N ARG A 562 19.49 12.73 20.17
CA ARG A 562 18.33 12.92 21.05
C ARG A 562 17.89 11.60 21.71
N ALA A 563 17.90 10.49 20.97
CA ALA A 563 17.63 9.17 21.55
C ALA A 563 18.65 8.80 22.65
N GLU A 564 19.97 8.99 22.40
CA GLU A 564 21.03 8.75 23.40
C GLU A 564 20.86 9.60 24.66
N LEU A 565 20.39 10.85 24.52
CA LEU A 565 20.13 11.74 25.66
C LEU A 565 18.99 11.24 26.56
N ILE A 566 18.02 10.53 26.00
CA ILE A 566 16.88 9.95 26.73
C ILE A 566 17.29 8.60 27.34
N GLU A 567 17.79 7.68 26.50
CA GLU A 567 18.27 6.37 26.92
C GLU A 567 19.76 6.20 26.60
N SER A 568 20.58 6.41 27.64
CA SER A 568 22.02 6.23 27.52
C SER A 568 22.40 4.76 27.35
N ASN A 569 23.48 4.50 26.62
CA ASN A 569 24.07 3.16 26.43
C ASN A 569 23.22 2.15 25.63
N ASN A 570 22.16 2.60 24.93
CA ASN A 570 21.51 1.76 23.93
C ASN A 570 22.51 1.44 22.79
N THR A 571 22.90 0.16 22.71
CA THR A 571 23.95 -0.33 21.79
C THR A 571 23.59 -0.11 20.33
N TRP A 572 22.31 -0.25 19.98
CA TRP A 572 21.84 -0.02 18.62
C TRP A 572 21.98 1.46 18.24
N VAL A 573 21.55 2.38 19.12
CA VAL A 573 21.67 3.83 18.92
C VAL A 573 23.12 4.28 18.81
N LEU A 574 23.99 3.85 19.73
CA LEU A 574 25.41 4.19 19.70
C LEU A 574 26.08 3.75 18.40
N ARG A 575 25.71 2.57 17.88
CA ARG A 575 26.22 2.06 16.59
C ARG A 575 25.76 2.92 15.42
N ARG A 576 24.50 3.37 15.42
CA ARG A 576 23.94 4.26 14.40
C ARG A 576 24.60 5.65 14.44
N ILE A 577 24.83 6.22 15.62
CA ILE A 577 25.56 7.48 15.78
C ILE A 577 26.97 7.38 15.20
N ALA A 578 27.72 6.34 15.59
CA ALA A 578 29.08 6.12 15.09
C ALA A 578 29.12 5.97 13.57
N GLN A 579 28.16 5.24 13.00
CA GLN A 579 28.02 5.10 11.55
C GLN A 579 27.73 6.45 10.87
N CYS A 580 26.82 7.26 11.43
CA CYS A 580 26.52 8.59 10.88
C CYS A 580 27.75 9.49 10.89
N TYR A 581 28.51 9.53 11.99
CA TYR A 581 29.78 10.28 12.04
C TYR A 581 30.79 9.83 10.98
N ARG A 582 30.93 8.51 10.72
CA ARG A 582 31.80 8.02 9.63
C ARG A 582 31.30 8.45 8.24
N LEU A 583 29.99 8.36 7.99
CA LEU A 583 29.39 8.79 6.73
C LEU A 583 29.58 10.29 6.48
N LEU A 584 29.49 11.11 7.54
CA LEU A 584 29.78 12.54 7.53
C LEU A 584 31.28 12.88 7.50
N LYS A 585 32.16 11.88 7.34
CA LYS A 585 33.62 12.02 7.32
C LYS A 585 34.19 12.66 8.60
N GLN A 586 33.58 12.33 9.74
CA GLN A 586 34.00 12.73 11.09
C GLN A 586 34.48 11.49 11.90
N PRO A 587 35.61 10.86 11.51
CA PRO A 587 36.07 9.60 12.13
C PRO A 587 36.52 9.76 13.59
N LYS A 588 36.87 10.97 14.05
CA LYS A 588 37.22 11.22 15.45
C LYS A 588 36.02 11.01 16.37
N ASP A 589 34.88 11.60 16.01
CA ASP A 589 33.65 11.46 16.78
C ASP A 589 33.11 10.03 16.69
N ALA A 590 33.16 9.42 15.50
CA ALA A 590 32.83 8.00 15.35
C ALA A 590 33.65 7.09 16.28
N LEU A 591 34.96 7.33 16.37
CA LEU A 591 35.86 6.57 17.24
C LEU A 591 35.46 6.68 18.72
N LEU A 592 35.03 7.85 19.19
CA LEU A 592 34.53 8.03 20.57
C LEU A 592 33.34 7.11 20.85
N TYR A 593 32.39 7.03 19.91
CA TYR A 593 31.22 6.16 20.04
C TYR A 593 31.55 4.68 19.91
N TYR A 594 32.42 4.29 18.98
CA TYR A 594 32.87 2.90 18.91
C TYR A 594 33.68 2.47 20.15
N LYS A 595 34.44 3.38 20.77
CA LYS A 595 35.11 3.13 22.05
C LYS A 595 34.14 2.99 23.22
N LYS A 596 33.00 3.71 23.21
CA LYS A 596 31.90 3.44 24.15
C LYS A 596 31.34 2.02 23.93
N LEU A 597 31.07 1.65 22.67
CA LEU A 597 30.57 0.32 22.30
C LEU A 597 31.53 -0.81 22.72
N GLU A 598 32.85 -0.63 22.53
CA GLU A 598 33.87 -1.59 22.96
C GLU A 598 33.84 -1.84 24.47
N ARG A 599 33.53 -0.81 25.29
CA ARG A 599 33.43 -0.99 26.74
C ARG A 599 32.18 -1.79 27.14
N LEU A 600 31.09 -1.64 26.38
CA LEU A 600 29.84 -2.38 26.61
C LEU A 600 29.96 -3.83 26.11
N HIS A 601 30.59 -4.03 24.95
CA HIS A 601 30.73 -5.31 24.26
C HIS A 601 32.18 -5.52 23.79
N PRO A 602 33.11 -5.90 24.70
CA PRO A 602 34.54 -6.00 24.38
C PRO A 602 34.87 -7.07 23.33
N GLU A 603 34.02 -8.09 23.21
CA GLU A 603 34.18 -9.21 22.29
C GLU A 603 33.48 -9.01 20.93
N ASP A 604 32.78 -7.88 20.71
CA ASP A 604 32.14 -7.60 19.41
C ASP A 604 33.22 -7.26 18.36
N LEU A 605 33.58 -8.25 17.55
CA LEU A 605 34.57 -8.12 16.48
C LEU A 605 34.18 -7.06 15.43
N ASN A 606 32.88 -6.81 15.22
CA ASN A 606 32.44 -5.73 14.33
C ASN A 606 32.79 -4.36 14.90
N VAL A 607 32.69 -4.17 16.22
CA VAL A 607 33.09 -2.92 16.87
C VAL A 607 34.60 -2.72 16.74
N GLN A 608 35.40 -3.76 17.01
CA GLN A 608 36.86 -3.71 16.85
C GLN A 608 37.29 -3.37 15.42
N LEU A 609 36.64 -3.98 14.42
CA LEU A 609 36.90 -3.67 13.02
C LEU A 609 36.58 -2.22 12.69
N ASN A 610 35.44 -1.69 13.15
CA ASN A 610 35.06 -0.30 12.90
C ASN A 610 35.96 0.71 13.63
N ILE A 611 36.47 0.38 14.83
CA ILE A 611 37.53 1.15 15.50
C ILE A 611 38.76 1.22 14.59
N GLY A 612 39.18 0.09 14.03
CA GLY A 612 40.27 0.04 13.06
C GLY A 612 39.99 0.91 11.83
N HIS A 613 38.78 0.87 11.26
CA HIS A 613 38.39 1.75 10.15
C HIS A 613 38.45 3.23 10.52
N CYS A 614 38.06 3.61 11.74
CA CYS A 614 38.19 5.00 12.19
C CYS A 614 39.66 5.43 12.25
N PHE A 615 40.54 4.61 12.80
CA PHE A 615 41.99 4.88 12.81
C PHE A 615 42.57 4.96 11.39
N LEU A 616 42.13 4.09 10.48
CA LEU A 616 42.52 4.12 9.07
C LEU A 616 42.11 5.45 8.41
N GLU A 617 40.88 5.91 8.62
CA GLU A 617 40.37 7.19 8.11
C GLU A 617 41.09 8.40 8.74
N LEU A 618 41.59 8.26 9.98
CA LEU A 618 42.46 9.23 10.65
C LEU A 618 43.93 9.15 10.19
N LYS A 619 44.28 8.18 9.34
CA LYS A 619 45.65 7.86 8.91
C LYS A 619 46.57 7.40 10.05
N GLU A 620 46.00 6.90 11.13
CA GLU A 620 46.71 6.28 12.26
C GLU A 620 46.88 4.77 11.99
N TYR A 621 47.67 4.45 10.97
CA TYR A 621 47.74 3.10 10.40
C TYR A 621 48.20 2.01 11.39
N GLU A 622 49.10 2.34 12.32
CA GLU A 622 49.57 1.37 13.32
C GLU A 622 48.46 0.94 14.28
N GLU A 623 47.65 1.89 14.78
CA GLU A 623 46.52 1.56 15.63
C GLU A 623 45.41 0.85 14.84
N ALA A 624 45.20 1.21 13.57
CA ALA A 624 44.29 0.49 12.70
C ALA A 624 44.68 -0.99 12.56
N LEU A 625 45.95 -1.26 12.21
CA LEU A 625 46.50 -2.61 12.09
C LEU A 625 46.40 -3.40 13.40
N LYS A 626 46.70 -2.77 14.54
CA LYS A 626 46.57 -3.41 15.86
C LYS A 626 45.14 -3.91 16.13
N ASN A 627 44.12 -3.11 15.80
CA ASN A 627 42.73 -3.52 15.94
C ASN A 627 42.36 -4.63 14.94
N TYR A 628 42.85 -4.55 13.70
CA TYR A 628 42.59 -5.60 12.72
C TYR A 628 43.26 -6.93 13.07
N PHE A 629 44.51 -6.93 13.53
CA PHE A 629 45.18 -8.15 13.97
C PHE A 629 44.52 -8.76 15.21
N LYS A 630 43.96 -7.93 16.10
CA LYS A 630 43.15 -8.42 17.22
C LYS A 630 41.91 -9.18 16.71
N VAL A 631 41.23 -8.66 15.69
CA VAL A 631 40.08 -9.35 15.08
C VAL A 631 40.51 -10.63 14.40
N GLU A 632 41.60 -10.63 13.62
CA GLU A 632 42.12 -11.85 12.99
C GLU A 632 42.57 -12.90 14.02
N TRP A 633 43.12 -12.49 15.16
CA TRP A 633 43.53 -13.43 16.20
C TRP A 633 42.33 -14.20 16.80
N ILE A 634 41.15 -13.59 16.82
CA ILE A 634 39.92 -14.21 17.33
C ILE A 634 39.21 -15.00 16.23
N ASP A 635 39.11 -14.44 15.02
CA ASP A 635 38.53 -15.07 13.84
C ASP A 635 39.52 -14.98 12.68
N ASP A 636 40.34 -16.03 12.56
CA ASP A 636 41.43 -16.09 11.60
C ASP A 636 40.97 -16.31 10.16
N THR A 637 39.69 -16.67 9.96
CA THR A 637 39.03 -16.93 8.66
C THR A 637 38.34 -15.71 8.06
N ASN A 638 38.27 -14.59 8.81
CA ASN A 638 37.50 -13.42 8.43
C ASN A 638 38.09 -12.67 7.21
N THR A 639 37.65 -12.96 5.99
CA THR A 639 38.21 -12.29 4.80
C THR A 639 38.02 -10.77 4.81
N ARG A 640 37.00 -10.24 5.50
CA ARG A 640 36.78 -8.79 5.65
C ARG A 640 37.89 -8.13 6.48
N VAL A 641 38.40 -8.80 7.51
CA VAL A 641 39.56 -8.28 8.26
C VAL A 641 40.83 -8.37 7.43
N TRP A 642 41.06 -9.46 6.69
CA TRP A 642 42.23 -9.60 5.82
C TRP A 642 42.30 -8.47 4.78
N ARG A 643 41.16 -8.12 4.15
CA ARG A 643 41.08 -6.98 3.21
C ARG A 643 41.46 -5.66 3.89
N SER A 644 40.99 -5.46 5.12
CA SER A 644 41.30 -4.26 5.91
C SER A 644 42.78 -4.19 6.29
N ILE A 645 43.40 -5.32 6.67
CA ILE A 645 44.84 -5.43 6.94
C ILE A 645 45.64 -5.17 5.68
N ALA A 646 45.28 -5.79 4.55
CA ALA A 646 45.99 -5.66 3.30
C ALA A 646 46.01 -4.21 2.81
N TRP A 647 44.85 -3.55 2.84
CA TRP A 647 44.71 -2.16 2.44
C TRP A 647 45.41 -1.19 3.40
N CYS A 648 45.27 -1.39 4.72
CA CYS A 648 45.96 -0.56 5.70
C CYS A 648 47.49 -0.71 5.62
N SER A 649 47.97 -1.94 5.34
CA SER A 649 49.39 -2.22 5.11
C SER A 649 49.89 -1.55 3.83
N PHE A 650 49.09 -1.55 2.76
CA PHE A 650 49.39 -0.84 1.52
C PHE A 650 49.55 0.66 1.76
N LEU A 651 48.57 1.30 2.42
CA LEU A 651 48.60 2.73 2.73
C LEU A 651 49.70 3.14 3.72
N SER A 652 50.23 2.20 4.51
CA SER A 652 51.34 2.42 5.44
C SER A 652 52.71 2.00 4.89
N HIS A 653 52.81 1.77 3.57
CA HIS A 653 54.04 1.32 2.88
C HIS A 653 54.58 -0.05 3.33
N LYS A 654 53.80 -0.85 4.05
CA LYS A 654 54.12 -2.24 4.44
C LYS A 654 53.70 -3.20 3.31
N PHE A 655 54.33 -3.02 2.15
CA PHE A 655 53.93 -3.72 0.92
C PHE A 655 54.10 -5.24 1.00
N ASP A 656 55.10 -5.72 1.74
CA ASP A 656 55.32 -7.15 1.99
C ASP A 656 54.16 -7.79 2.76
N VAL A 657 53.66 -7.12 3.79
CA VAL A 657 52.48 -7.54 4.55
C VAL A 657 51.25 -7.49 3.65
N SER A 658 51.05 -6.37 2.94
CA SER A 658 49.92 -6.20 2.02
C SER A 658 49.84 -7.31 0.97
N GLN A 659 50.97 -7.63 0.33
CA GLN A 659 51.09 -8.67 -0.67
C GLN A 659 50.73 -10.05 -0.12
N ARG A 660 51.22 -10.40 1.09
CA ARG A 660 50.89 -11.68 1.75
C ARG A 660 49.39 -11.81 2.01
N TYR A 661 48.73 -10.75 2.50
CA TYR A 661 47.30 -10.79 2.76
C TYR A 661 46.49 -10.84 1.45
N TYR A 662 46.89 -10.12 0.40
CA TYR A 662 46.24 -10.29 -0.90
C TYR A 662 46.43 -11.68 -1.48
N GLN A 663 47.61 -12.30 -1.35
CA GLN A 663 47.79 -13.71 -1.74
C GLN A 663 46.85 -14.64 -0.97
N LYS A 664 46.67 -14.42 0.35
CA LYS A 664 45.71 -15.16 1.19
C LYS A 664 44.27 -14.95 0.71
N ILE A 665 43.86 -13.71 0.39
CA ILE A 665 42.51 -13.38 -0.12
C ILE A 665 42.27 -14.01 -1.49
N LEU A 666 43.26 -13.95 -2.39
CA LEU A 666 43.16 -14.49 -3.75
C LEU A 666 43.03 -16.02 -3.79
N GLN A 667 43.40 -16.72 -2.71
CA GLN A 667 43.17 -18.15 -2.55
C GLN A 667 41.80 -18.48 -1.95
N ASN A 668 41.04 -17.49 -1.48
CA ASN A 668 39.79 -17.66 -0.72
C ASN A 668 38.67 -16.77 -1.30
N ASN A 669 38.05 -17.23 -2.39
CA ASN A 669 36.91 -16.58 -3.05
C ASN A 669 37.12 -15.07 -3.29
N PRO A 670 38.11 -14.69 -4.13
CA PRO A 670 38.40 -13.29 -4.40
C PRO A 670 37.29 -12.60 -5.20
N THR A 671 37.16 -11.31 -4.97
CA THR A 671 36.32 -10.41 -5.76
C THR A 671 37.15 -9.66 -6.80
N SER A 672 36.48 -9.02 -7.77
CA SER A 672 37.14 -8.11 -8.71
C SER A 672 37.94 -7.00 -8.02
N HIS A 673 37.45 -6.50 -6.88
CA HIS A 673 38.12 -5.46 -6.10
C HIS A 673 39.39 -5.97 -5.40
N ASP A 674 39.42 -7.26 -5.02
CA ASP A 674 40.60 -7.88 -4.43
C ASP A 674 41.73 -8.00 -5.46
N PHE A 675 41.40 -8.39 -6.69
CA PHE A 675 42.35 -8.40 -7.81
C PHE A 675 42.84 -6.99 -8.15
N LEU A 676 41.94 -6.00 -8.19
CA LEU A 676 42.32 -4.60 -8.44
C LEU A 676 43.34 -4.13 -7.38
N ASN A 677 43.05 -4.34 -6.10
CA ASN A 677 43.92 -3.91 -5.02
C ASN A 677 45.23 -4.70 -4.96
N ALA A 678 45.24 -5.99 -5.25
CA ALA A 678 46.48 -6.75 -5.42
C ALA A 678 47.34 -6.15 -6.55
N GLY A 679 46.70 -5.74 -7.66
CA GLY A 679 47.37 -5.01 -8.73
C GLY A 679 47.97 -3.67 -8.29
N HIS A 680 47.27 -2.90 -7.44
CA HIS A 680 47.80 -1.66 -6.84
C HIS A 680 49.07 -1.90 -6.02
N VAL A 681 49.12 -2.98 -5.24
CA VAL A 681 50.31 -3.34 -4.45
C VAL A 681 51.49 -3.63 -5.36
N GLU A 682 51.32 -4.48 -6.37
CA GLU A 682 52.39 -4.81 -7.32
C GLU A 682 52.83 -3.58 -8.12
N LEU A 683 51.89 -2.71 -8.51
CA LEU A 683 52.21 -1.48 -9.23
C LEU A 683 53.06 -0.53 -8.39
N ALA A 684 52.71 -0.34 -7.11
CA ALA A 684 53.48 0.48 -6.17
C ALA A 684 54.89 -0.09 -5.90
N GLN A 685 55.05 -1.42 -5.99
CA GLN A 685 56.36 -2.08 -5.88
C GLN A 685 57.17 -2.08 -7.19
N GLY A 686 56.60 -1.61 -8.31
CA GLY A 686 57.23 -1.61 -9.62
C GLY A 686 57.15 -2.96 -10.36
N ASN A 687 56.38 -3.92 -9.85
CA ASN A 687 56.19 -5.25 -10.43
C ASN A 687 55.12 -5.23 -11.54
N MET A 688 55.44 -4.55 -12.65
CA MET A 688 54.49 -4.25 -13.72
C MET A 688 53.80 -5.49 -14.31
N LYS A 689 54.50 -6.63 -14.39
CA LYS A 689 53.94 -7.87 -14.95
C LYS A 689 52.82 -8.46 -14.09
N ASP A 690 53.03 -8.50 -12.78
CA ASP A 690 52.05 -9.04 -11.84
C ASP A 690 50.88 -8.06 -11.65
N ALA A 691 51.14 -6.75 -11.64
CA ALA A 691 50.09 -5.72 -11.65
C ALA A 691 49.13 -5.91 -12.83
N MET A 692 49.67 -6.09 -14.03
CA MET A 692 48.89 -6.35 -15.25
C MET A 692 48.10 -7.66 -15.16
N ARG A 693 48.71 -8.73 -14.66
CA ARG A 693 48.00 -10.01 -14.45
C ARG A 693 46.78 -9.83 -13.54
N TYR A 694 46.93 -9.09 -12.44
CA TYR A 694 45.85 -8.87 -11.49
C TYR A 694 44.78 -7.92 -12.02
N TYR A 695 45.13 -6.84 -12.73
CA TYR A 695 44.15 -5.99 -13.39
C TYR A 695 43.33 -6.74 -14.45
N SER A 696 43.97 -7.57 -15.27
CA SER A 696 43.25 -8.41 -16.23
C SER A 696 42.30 -9.40 -15.54
N ALA A 697 42.71 -10.00 -14.40
CA ALA A 697 41.85 -10.86 -13.60
C ALA A 697 40.64 -10.10 -13.02
N SER A 698 40.86 -8.88 -12.50
CA SER A 698 39.79 -7.99 -12.01
C SER A 698 38.74 -7.69 -13.08
N ILE A 699 39.19 -7.38 -14.31
CA ILE A 699 38.31 -7.11 -15.46
C ILE A 699 37.52 -8.36 -15.86
N LYS A 700 38.17 -9.53 -15.84
CA LYS A 700 37.52 -10.80 -16.17
C LYS A 700 36.41 -11.15 -15.19
N GLU A 701 36.61 -10.83 -13.91
CA GLU A 701 35.63 -11.05 -12.84
C GLU A 701 34.46 -10.05 -12.92
N ILE A 702 34.75 -8.76 -13.08
CA ILE A 702 33.70 -7.72 -13.17
C ILE A 702 32.95 -7.72 -14.52
N LYS A 703 33.53 -8.39 -15.54
CA LYS A 703 33.02 -8.49 -16.93
C LYS A 703 32.66 -7.14 -17.57
N ASN A 704 33.27 -6.06 -17.07
CA ASN A 704 32.98 -4.69 -17.48
C ASN A 704 34.18 -3.78 -17.26
N ILE A 705 34.90 -3.50 -18.35
CA ILE A 705 36.09 -2.65 -18.32
C ILE A 705 35.80 -1.19 -17.90
N LYS A 706 34.60 -0.66 -18.19
CA LYS A 706 34.24 0.71 -17.77
C LYS A 706 34.14 0.81 -16.26
N SER A 707 33.53 -0.18 -15.61
CA SER A 707 33.44 -0.26 -14.15
C SER A 707 34.83 -0.39 -13.52
N PHE A 708 35.71 -1.23 -14.09
CA PHE A 708 37.10 -1.33 -13.65
C PHE A 708 37.83 0.02 -13.75
N LYS A 709 37.74 0.71 -14.89
CA LYS A 709 38.38 2.03 -15.08
C LYS A 709 37.88 3.05 -14.06
N ALA A 710 36.60 3.01 -13.69
CA ALA A 710 36.05 3.90 -12.68
C ALA A 710 36.62 3.62 -11.28
N LEU A 711 36.73 2.34 -10.89
CA LEU A 711 37.33 1.94 -9.61
C LEU A 711 38.82 2.33 -9.54
N LEU A 712 39.61 1.98 -10.56
CA LEU A 712 41.03 2.33 -10.65
C LEU A 712 41.26 3.84 -10.52
N ARG A 713 40.42 4.66 -11.17
CA ARG A 713 40.48 6.14 -11.05
C ARG A 713 40.16 6.63 -9.65
N GLY A 714 39.31 5.91 -8.91
CA GLY A 714 38.97 6.22 -7.52
C GLY A 714 40.20 6.22 -6.61
N ASP A 715 41.18 5.38 -6.90
CA ASP A 715 42.36 5.15 -6.05
C ASP A 715 43.61 5.96 -6.49
N PHE A 716 43.47 6.85 -7.47
CA PHE A 716 44.61 7.62 -8.01
C PHE A 716 45.34 8.46 -6.96
N LYS A 717 44.59 9.03 -6.02
CA LYS A 717 45.18 9.86 -4.96
C LYS A 717 46.06 9.02 -4.05
N GLU A 718 45.59 7.84 -3.66
CA GLU A 718 46.30 6.90 -2.82
C GLU A 718 47.54 6.35 -3.56
N LEU A 719 47.40 6.00 -4.84
CA LEU A 719 48.52 5.55 -5.67
C LEU A 719 49.61 6.62 -5.83
N GLU A 720 49.23 7.86 -6.10
CA GLU A 720 50.17 8.99 -6.21
C GLU A 720 50.89 9.24 -4.88
N LEU A 721 50.16 9.21 -3.75
CA LEU A 721 50.75 9.33 -2.41
C LEU A 721 51.76 8.23 -2.11
N LEU A 722 51.58 7.03 -2.67
CA LEU A 722 52.48 5.89 -2.53
C LEU A 722 53.63 5.88 -3.56
N GLY A 723 53.73 6.90 -4.41
CA GLY A 723 54.85 7.10 -5.34
C GLY A 723 54.65 6.49 -6.72
N VAL A 724 53.43 6.09 -7.09
CA VAL A 724 53.12 5.59 -8.45
C VAL A 724 53.04 6.76 -9.43
N ASP A 725 53.80 6.70 -10.53
CA ASP A 725 53.68 7.67 -11.62
C ASP A 725 52.41 7.42 -12.43
N LEU A 726 51.36 8.21 -12.20
CA LEU A 726 50.07 8.07 -12.88
C LEU A 726 50.16 8.20 -14.42
N LYS A 727 51.25 8.75 -14.99
CA LYS A 727 51.45 8.84 -16.44
C LYS A 727 51.56 7.48 -17.12
N ILE A 728 51.89 6.43 -16.38
CA ILE A 728 51.99 5.07 -16.93
C ILE A 728 50.62 4.40 -17.07
N ILE A 729 49.59 4.86 -16.33
CA ILE A 729 48.27 4.22 -16.26
C ILE A 729 47.56 4.16 -17.62
N PRO A 730 47.54 5.22 -18.47
CA PRO A 730 46.93 5.12 -19.80
C PRO A 730 47.55 4.02 -20.66
N ALA A 731 48.89 3.95 -20.71
CA ALA A 731 49.59 2.92 -21.47
C ALA A 731 49.32 1.50 -20.93
N LEU A 732 49.14 1.35 -19.62
CA LEU A 732 48.74 0.08 -19.02
C LEU A 732 47.32 -0.31 -19.42
N LEU A 733 46.37 0.62 -19.37
CA LEU A 733 45.00 0.36 -19.79
C LEU A 733 44.91 -0.04 -21.26
N ASP A 734 45.63 0.65 -22.14
CA ASP A 734 45.71 0.31 -23.57
C ASP A 734 46.28 -1.11 -23.76
N LYS A 735 47.33 -1.46 -23.01
CA LYS A 735 47.93 -2.80 -23.06
C LYS A 735 46.94 -3.88 -22.59
N ILE A 736 46.17 -3.63 -21.54
CA ILE A 736 45.14 -4.57 -21.08
C ILE A 736 44.06 -4.75 -22.15
N GLU A 737 43.62 -3.68 -22.80
CA GLU A 737 42.63 -3.76 -23.88
C GLU A 737 43.13 -4.58 -25.06
N TYR A 738 44.37 -4.38 -25.49
CA TYR A 738 45.00 -5.20 -26.53
C TYR A 738 45.15 -6.68 -26.17
N ASP A 739 45.30 -7.01 -24.89
CA ASP A 739 45.44 -8.41 -24.43
C ASP A 739 44.06 -9.09 -24.20
N LEU A 740 42.97 -8.33 -24.24
CA LEU A 740 41.59 -8.81 -24.10
C LEU A 740 40.83 -8.93 -25.44
N GLU A 741 41.30 -8.24 -26.48
CA GLU A 741 40.93 -8.47 -27.90
C GLU A 741 41.52 -9.80 -28.42
#